data_AF-A0A959DC28-F1
#
_entry.id   AF-A0A959DC28-F1
#
_cell.length_a   1.000
_cell.length_b   1.000
_cell.length_c   1.000
_cell.angle_alpha   90.00
_cell.angle_beta   90.00
_cell.angle_gamma   90.00
#
_symmetry.space_group_name_H-M   'P 1'
#
loop_
_entity.id
_entity.type
_entity.pdbx_description
1 polymer ?
#
loop_
_entity_poly.entity_id
_entity_poly.type
_entity_poly.pdbx_seq_one_letter_code
_entity_poly.pdbx_strand_id
1 'polypeptide(L)'
;MPSQGYSLHIGLNRVDQNHYLGLEELRSAVNDAQDMQKLAEKIFRFDHTELIADEQATAGKVLEALGRYARLLQPGGLFLLTYSGHGGTVEDPFFMKKKGDEAEDETWCLYDRQLIDDELYEAFLQFREGVRILVVSDSCHSGTVTRVAPGLKNDDPSIAARQEEELEREVEQLMKKYGYRSKKMPRTQATKVYTAHWEKAYKPVQEKFAHIQPRKEVRASVKLFAACQDNQIAFDGMKNGRFTMVLKNIIREGGWQDLSALEFFNRLKKPFSYPSPNYFSYGPLIPAFEQSSPFLVEVKPSESIAARHESPAPPDEPDAQVAVAQPSGPLAEEAATSGVWRVAVEMKTAGLARELLLKLCPPATRHLHFKGEFPARRCLVDVESGAFHSAWEVAHDILKRGALYGIELEAEPVWSPNYPVADEITGAKDAGESFDFLPFWPPASIGEDVSPVWHLDDEHSQLASARAEVWKGLQGASIKERVLLAHLDTGYWPGHPAFANNPNIRKDLARSLLSWEWQHNREVADLPENLKLLSITLDNQGHGTGTLGLLAGWGVEPEFTNGEDVGFIGGAPFAEIVPMRISDSVIIFDSDNFCDALEYAMDLGCEVLSMSMGGKPSRRMARLVDQAYERGMAIVTAAGNYIRKGPARIGPKRMIYPARFPRVIAACGACSNQLPYDFAAQRKYAPGAKSFDFNAMEGCWGPAHAMPYAMAAYTPNVPWMVKDEQKPFKKSGGGTSSATPQIAAAAALWLIRHKKELRRLGYNGTWKQAEAVRQALFQSAYKGAFEDARQTEKYYGNGILRAMDALKLGVPTIDDSMKAPSSASSWGGAFEILKLLFSSKKAANAISPALLEALPVELEGLLLDDDEGQELLEALAAGATGGEEALEKAAAIVARLEKASPALKALVGGG
;
A
#
# COMPACT_ATOMS: atom_id res chain seq x y z
N MET A 1 24.79 -12.92 -36.51
CA MET A 1 25.80 -13.59 -35.65
C MET A 1 25.04 -14.19 -34.47
N PRO A 2 25.35 -15.40 -34.00
CA PRO A 2 24.75 -15.91 -32.76
C PRO A 2 25.11 -14.97 -31.61
N SER A 3 24.13 -14.59 -30.80
CA SER A 3 24.35 -13.72 -29.64
C SER A 3 25.10 -14.50 -28.56
N GLN A 4 26.25 -13.98 -28.12
CA GLN A 4 27.07 -14.59 -27.08
C GLN A 4 26.74 -13.98 -25.71
N GLY A 5 26.60 -14.81 -24.69
CA GLY A 5 26.38 -14.41 -23.29
C GLY A 5 27.57 -14.78 -22.41
N TYR A 6 28.25 -13.78 -21.85
CA TYR A 6 29.32 -13.98 -20.87
C TYR A 6 28.95 -13.31 -19.54
N SER A 7 29.22 -13.95 -18.40
CA SER A 7 28.97 -13.33 -17.10
C SER A 7 30.13 -13.45 -16.12
N LEU A 8 30.26 -12.43 -15.28
CA LEU A 8 31.21 -12.36 -14.17
C LEU A 8 30.45 -12.04 -12.88
N HIS A 9 30.55 -12.91 -11.90
CA HIS A 9 29.87 -12.80 -10.61
C HIS A 9 30.90 -12.64 -9.50
N ILE A 10 30.83 -11.53 -8.76
CA ILE A 10 31.79 -11.13 -7.74
C ILE A 10 31.08 -11.09 -6.40
N GLY A 11 31.58 -11.82 -5.40
CA GLY A 11 30.99 -11.90 -4.07
C GLY A 11 32.04 -11.84 -2.97
N LEU A 12 31.99 -10.87 -2.07
CA LEU A 12 32.93 -10.77 -0.96
C LEU A 12 32.19 -10.75 0.38
N ASN A 13 32.26 -11.86 1.10
CA ASN A 13 31.97 -11.87 2.53
C ASN A 13 33.15 -11.30 3.32
N ARG A 14 34.36 -11.47 2.80
CA ARG A 14 35.62 -11.11 3.47
C ARG A 14 36.50 -10.26 2.58
N VAL A 15 37.25 -9.37 3.22
CA VAL A 15 38.33 -8.55 2.63
C VAL A 15 39.62 -8.75 3.42
N ASP A 16 40.77 -8.28 2.91
CA ASP A 16 42.02 -8.29 3.68
C ASP A 16 41.88 -7.37 4.90
N GLN A 17 41.74 -7.98 6.07
CA GLN A 17 41.55 -7.28 7.34
C GLN A 17 42.72 -6.35 7.70
N ASN A 18 43.92 -6.59 7.16
CA ASN A 18 45.07 -5.70 7.34
C ASN A 18 44.95 -4.44 6.48
N HIS A 19 44.49 -4.58 5.23
CA HIS A 19 44.25 -3.43 4.35
C HIS A 19 43.06 -2.59 4.83
N TYR A 20 41.97 -3.26 5.22
CA TYR A 20 40.72 -2.61 5.60
C TYR A 20 40.60 -2.26 7.08
N LEU A 21 41.66 -2.49 7.86
CA LEU A 21 41.75 -2.10 9.27
C LEU A 21 40.59 -2.63 10.13
N GLY A 22 40.19 -3.89 9.93
CA GLY A 22 39.14 -4.54 10.71
C GLY A 22 37.71 -4.30 10.23
N LEU A 23 37.46 -4.19 8.92
CA LEU A 23 36.10 -4.02 8.36
C LEU A 23 35.24 -5.24 8.69
N GLU A 24 34.00 -5.00 9.14
CA GLU A 24 33.06 -6.06 9.49
C GLU A 24 32.82 -6.99 8.28
N GLU A 25 32.96 -8.31 8.46
CA GLU A 25 32.68 -9.26 7.38
C GLU A 25 31.18 -9.33 7.06
N LEU A 26 30.82 -9.53 5.79
CA LEU A 26 29.46 -9.87 5.37
C LEU A 26 29.20 -11.38 5.50
N ARG A 27 27.95 -11.80 5.32
CA ARG A 27 27.46 -13.17 5.51
C ARG A 27 27.07 -13.82 4.20
N SER A 28 26.45 -13.07 3.29
CA SER A 28 25.75 -13.65 2.16
C SER A 28 26.12 -13.10 0.78
N ALA A 29 27.08 -12.20 0.70
CA ALA A 29 27.56 -11.66 -0.57
C ALA A 29 28.12 -12.74 -1.51
N VAL A 30 28.82 -13.75 -0.97
CA VAL A 30 29.25 -14.92 -1.77
C VAL A 30 28.06 -15.74 -2.26
N ASN A 31 27.01 -15.89 -1.43
CA ASN A 31 25.79 -16.59 -1.84
C ASN A 31 25.06 -15.84 -2.95
N ASP A 32 25.03 -14.50 -2.90
CA ASP A 32 24.47 -13.66 -3.95
C ASP A 32 25.17 -13.91 -5.29
N ALA A 33 26.50 -13.88 -5.30
CA ALA A 33 27.29 -14.13 -6.50
C ALA A 33 27.07 -15.55 -7.04
N GLN A 34 27.04 -16.57 -6.17
CA GLN A 34 26.76 -17.96 -6.55
C GLN A 34 25.35 -18.14 -7.12
N ASP A 35 24.36 -17.46 -6.56
CA ASP A 35 22.98 -17.57 -7.02
C ASP A 35 22.76 -16.82 -8.33
N MET A 36 23.39 -15.65 -8.52
CA MET A 36 23.41 -14.95 -9.80
C MET A 36 24.12 -15.77 -10.88
N GLN A 37 25.20 -16.47 -10.55
CA GLN A 37 25.84 -17.42 -11.45
C GLN A 37 24.89 -18.54 -11.87
N LYS A 38 24.22 -19.18 -10.91
CA LYS A 38 23.25 -20.25 -11.21
C LYS A 38 22.10 -19.74 -12.09
N LEU A 39 21.63 -18.51 -11.88
CA LEU A 39 20.61 -17.89 -12.73
C LEU A 39 21.15 -17.66 -14.15
N ALA A 40 22.36 -17.11 -14.28
CA ALA A 40 23.01 -16.91 -15.57
C ALA A 40 23.16 -18.22 -16.36
N GLU A 41 23.66 -19.28 -15.73
CA GLU A 41 23.85 -20.60 -16.34
C GLU A 41 22.52 -21.28 -16.69
N LYS A 42 21.61 -21.38 -15.70
CA LYS A 42 20.45 -22.31 -15.79
C LYS A 42 19.20 -21.66 -16.37
N ILE A 43 19.03 -20.35 -16.13
CA ILE A 43 17.79 -19.64 -16.45
C ILE A 43 18.01 -18.72 -17.65
N PHE A 44 19.06 -17.89 -17.62
CA PHE A 44 19.35 -16.92 -18.67
C PHE A 44 20.14 -17.49 -19.84
N ARG A 45 20.72 -18.70 -19.67
CA ARG A 45 21.44 -19.46 -20.71
C ARG A 45 22.68 -18.72 -21.23
N PHE A 46 23.47 -18.14 -20.33
CA PHE A 46 24.78 -17.60 -20.67
C PHE A 46 25.73 -18.74 -21.07
N ASP A 47 26.56 -18.51 -22.09
CA ASP A 47 27.49 -19.51 -22.65
C ASP A 47 28.62 -19.83 -21.68
N HIS A 48 29.09 -18.80 -20.97
CA HIS A 48 30.19 -18.89 -20.02
C HIS A 48 29.94 -17.97 -18.84
N THR A 49 30.17 -18.51 -17.63
CA THR A 49 29.99 -17.77 -16.38
C THR A 49 31.22 -17.97 -15.50
N GLU A 50 31.73 -16.89 -14.91
CA GLU A 50 32.89 -16.90 -14.00
C GLU A 50 32.46 -16.37 -12.63
N LEU A 51 32.87 -17.05 -11.56
CA LEU A 51 32.65 -16.64 -10.17
C LEU A 51 34.00 -16.32 -9.53
N ILE A 52 34.12 -15.13 -8.96
CA ILE A 52 35.29 -14.71 -8.18
C ILE A 52 34.81 -14.29 -6.79
N ALA A 53 35.27 -14.98 -5.74
CA ALA A 53 34.78 -14.76 -4.39
C ALA A 53 35.91 -14.57 -3.37
N ASP A 54 35.62 -13.80 -2.31
CA ASP A 54 36.51 -13.53 -1.16
C ASP A 54 37.97 -13.25 -1.59
N GLU A 55 38.95 -14.03 -1.14
CA GLU A 55 40.39 -13.84 -1.39
C GLU A 55 40.75 -13.82 -2.89
N GLN A 56 39.88 -14.37 -3.74
CA GLN A 56 40.09 -14.37 -5.18
C GLN A 56 39.64 -13.06 -5.83
N ALA A 57 38.74 -12.31 -5.19
CA ALA A 57 38.13 -11.10 -5.74
C ALA A 57 39.04 -9.88 -5.52
N THR A 58 40.24 -9.91 -6.11
CA THR A 58 41.18 -8.78 -6.10
C THR A 58 40.92 -7.83 -7.26
N ALA A 59 41.28 -6.55 -7.11
CA ALA A 59 41.14 -5.53 -8.15
C ALA A 59 41.84 -5.93 -9.44
N GLY A 60 43.06 -6.49 -9.35
CA GLY A 60 43.79 -7.00 -10.51
C GLY A 60 43.04 -8.11 -11.26
N LYS A 61 42.48 -9.10 -10.54
CA LYS A 61 41.76 -10.22 -11.15
C LYS A 61 40.44 -9.78 -11.78
N VAL A 62 39.71 -8.88 -11.13
CA VAL A 62 38.46 -8.31 -11.68
C VAL A 62 38.74 -7.54 -12.97
N LEU A 63 39.74 -6.65 -12.98
CA LEU A 63 40.10 -5.88 -14.17
C LEU A 63 40.65 -6.77 -15.30
N GLU A 64 41.42 -7.81 -14.97
CA GLU A 64 41.89 -8.80 -15.95
C GLU A 64 40.72 -9.55 -16.61
N ALA A 65 39.74 -9.98 -15.81
CA ALA A 65 38.53 -10.64 -16.31
C ALA A 65 37.71 -9.72 -17.22
N LEU A 66 37.49 -8.46 -16.82
CA LEU A 66 36.80 -7.47 -17.65
C LEU A 66 37.51 -7.25 -18.99
N GLY A 67 38.84 -7.08 -18.97
CA GLY A 67 39.63 -6.93 -20.19
C GLY A 67 39.59 -8.18 -21.09
N ARG A 68 39.53 -9.39 -20.50
CA ARG A 68 39.35 -10.64 -21.24
C ARG A 68 37.99 -10.69 -21.93
N TYR A 69 36.89 -10.38 -21.25
CA TYR A 69 35.55 -10.37 -21.85
C TYR A 69 35.39 -9.28 -22.91
N ALA A 70 35.99 -8.10 -22.70
CA ALA A 70 36.03 -7.04 -23.71
C ALA A 70 36.68 -7.49 -25.04
N ARG A 71 37.68 -8.38 -24.98
CA ARG A 71 38.33 -8.95 -26.18
C ARG A 71 37.50 -10.04 -26.85
N LEU A 72 36.77 -10.84 -26.07
CA LEU A 72 35.99 -11.98 -26.54
C LEU A 72 34.66 -11.56 -27.18
N LEU A 73 33.90 -10.69 -26.50
CA LEU A 73 32.55 -10.29 -26.91
C LEU A 73 32.54 -9.55 -28.24
N GLN A 74 31.66 -10.00 -29.13
CA GLN A 74 31.39 -9.38 -30.44
C GLN A 74 30.11 -8.52 -30.39
N PRO A 75 29.89 -7.61 -31.36
CA PRO A 75 28.64 -6.85 -31.46
C PRO A 75 27.42 -7.78 -31.44
N GLY A 76 26.41 -7.42 -30.64
CA GLY A 76 25.23 -8.25 -30.36
C GLY A 76 25.38 -9.17 -29.13
N GLY A 77 26.57 -9.33 -28.57
CA GLY A 77 26.79 -10.06 -27.32
C GLY A 77 26.27 -9.33 -26.08
N LEU A 78 26.03 -10.08 -25.00
CA LEU A 78 25.62 -9.59 -23.69
C LEU A 78 26.67 -9.97 -22.63
N PHE A 79 27.14 -8.97 -21.89
CA PHE A 79 27.96 -9.15 -20.70
C PHE A 79 27.12 -8.89 -19.44
N LEU A 80 27.07 -9.85 -18.51
CA LEU A 80 26.44 -9.66 -17.20
C LEU A 80 27.52 -9.58 -16.12
N LEU A 81 27.66 -8.42 -15.49
CA LEU A 81 28.53 -8.20 -14.34
C LEU A 81 27.68 -8.10 -13.09
N THR A 82 27.93 -8.94 -12.09
CA THR A 82 27.24 -8.82 -10.79
C THR A 82 28.25 -8.65 -9.67
N TYR A 83 28.00 -7.71 -8.76
CA TYR A 83 28.82 -7.47 -7.59
C TYR A 83 27.96 -7.50 -6.32
N SER A 84 28.41 -8.26 -5.32
CA SER A 84 27.87 -8.20 -3.96
C SER A 84 29.04 -8.14 -2.99
N GLY A 85 29.08 -7.10 -2.15
CA GLY A 85 30.21 -6.80 -1.30
C GLY A 85 30.08 -5.42 -0.67
N HIS A 86 31.12 -4.97 0.02
CA HIS A 86 31.13 -3.62 0.60
C HIS A 86 31.36 -2.53 -0.45
N GLY A 87 30.65 -1.42 -0.34
CA GLY A 87 30.93 -0.20 -1.07
C GLY A 87 31.64 0.82 -0.19
N GLY A 88 32.56 1.59 -0.76
CA GLY A 88 33.30 2.62 -0.04
C GLY A 88 33.51 3.88 -0.88
N THR A 89 34.13 4.89 -0.29
CA THR A 89 34.56 6.10 -1.01
C THR A 89 36.05 6.36 -0.76
N VAL A 90 36.71 6.98 -1.73
CA VAL A 90 38.09 7.49 -1.61
C VAL A 90 38.11 8.97 -1.97
N GLU A 91 38.96 9.78 -1.33
CA GLU A 91 39.06 11.20 -1.69
C GLU A 91 39.63 11.35 -3.11
N ASP A 92 39.09 12.25 -3.96
CA ASP A 92 39.74 12.62 -5.24
C ASP A 92 40.59 13.88 -5.05
N PRO A 93 41.93 13.79 -4.91
CA PRO A 93 42.79 14.97 -4.74
C PRO A 93 42.88 15.86 -5.99
N PHE A 94 42.32 15.43 -7.12
CA PHE A 94 42.33 16.13 -8.39
C PHE A 94 40.97 16.77 -8.76
N PHE A 95 39.94 16.65 -7.92
CA PHE A 95 38.58 17.15 -8.21
C PHE A 95 38.56 18.64 -8.58
N MET A 96 39.35 19.48 -7.90
CA MET A 96 39.45 20.93 -8.18
C MET A 96 40.03 21.24 -9.57
N LYS A 97 40.73 20.28 -10.19
CA LYS A 97 41.25 20.41 -11.57
C LYS A 97 40.22 19.95 -12.60
N LYS A 98 39.23 19.14 -12.22
CA LYS A 98 38.18 18.59 -13.07
C LYS A 98 36.88 19.37 -12.84
N LYS A 99 36.57 20.34 -13.71
CA LYS A 99 35.35 21.17 -13.58
C LYS A 99 34.08 20.30 -13.53
N GLY A 100 33.40 20.27 -12.39
CA GLY A 100 32.12 19.58 -12.20
C GLY A 100 32.24 18.13 -11.71
N ASP A 101 33.37 17.75 -11.14
CA ASP A 101 33.62 16.42 -10.54
C ASP A 101 33.38 16.43 -9.02
N GLU A 102 33.14 15.24 -8.43
CA GLU A 102 32.88 15.06 -7.00
C GLU A 102 34.17 15.09 -6.16
N ALA A 103 34.05 15.42 -4.87
CA ALA A 103 35.21 15.47 -3.97
C ALA A 103 35.69 14.08 -3.51
N GLU A 104 34.87 13.04 -3.73
CA GLU A 104 35.15 11.64 -3.40
C GLU A 104 34.77 10.76 -4.60
N ASP A 105 35.57 9.73 -4.90
CA ASP A 105 35.24 8.70 -5.89
C ASP A 105 34.51 7.52 -5.21
N GLU A 106 33.48 6.99 -5.85
CA GLU A 106 32.78 5.76 -5.42
C GLU A 106 33.64 4.52 -5.72
N THR A 107 33.55 3.51 -4.84
CA THR A 107 34.39 2.30 -4.98
C THR A 107 33.68 1.00 -4.61
N TRP A 108 34.13 -0.10 -5.21
CA TRP A 108 33.88 -1.45 -4.72
C TRP A 108 35.02 -1.90 -3.83
N CYS A 109 34.74 -2.32 -2.59
CA CYS A 109 35.72 -2.92 -1.71
C CYS A 109 36.02 -4.34 -2.17
N LEU A 110 37.06 -4.49 -2.98
CA LEU A 110 37.62 -5.77 -3.37
C LEU A 110 38.61 -6.26 -2.30
N TYR A 111 39.07 -7.50 -2.41
CA TYR A 111 39.81 -8.14 -1.33
C TYR A 111 41.09 -7.37 -0.93
N ASP A 112 41.84 -6.89 -1.92
CA ASP A 112 43.16 -6.28 -1.75
C ASP A 112 43.15 -4.75 -1.68
N ARG A 113 42.13 -4.08 -2.24
CA ARG A 113 41.92 -2.63 -2.19
C ARG A 113 40.54 -2.23 -2.72
N GLN A 114 40.16 -0.97 -2.49
CA GLN A 114 39.01 -0.37 -3.13
C GLN A 114 39.29 -0.19 -4.65
N LEU A 115 38.38 -0.68 -5.49
CA LEU A 115 38.37 -0.48 -6.94
C LEU A 115 37.57 0.78 -7.26
N ILE A 116 38.21 1.75 -7.89
CA ILE A 116 37.62 3.07 -8.17
C ILE A 116 36.70 2.96 -9.40
N ASP A 117 35.58 3.67 -9.39
CA ASP A 117 34.61 3.71 -10.49
C ASP A 117 35.26 4.12 -11.85
N ASP A 118 36.25 5.00 -11.84
CA ASP A 118 37.05 5.39 -13.01
C ASP A 118 37.79 4.19 -13.64
N GLU A 119 38.27 3.24 -12.83
CA GLU A 119 38.90 2.00 -13.34
C GLU A 119 37.87 1.09 -14.00
N LEU A 120 36.67 1.01 -13.43
CA LEU A 120 35.55 0.24 -14.00
C LEU A 120 35.06 0.87 -15.31
N TYR A 121 34.97 2.21 -15.36
CA TYR A 121 34.64 2.96 -16.56
C TYR A 121 35.68 2.74 -17.66
N GLU A 122 36.97 2.80 -17.33
CA GLU A 122 38.05 2.50 -18.28
C GLU A 122 38.01 1.06 -18.78
N ALA A 123 37.65 0.10 -17.92
CA ALA A 123 37.43 -1.27 -18.36
C ALA A 123 36.28 -1.37 -19.38
N PHE A 124 35.19 -0.63 -19.19
CA PHE A 124 34.08 -0.59 -20.16
C PHE A 124 34.43 0.08 -21.48
N LEU A 125 35.38 1.02 -21.53
CA LEU A 125 35.88 1.60 -22.79
C LEU A 125 36.49 0.57 -23.75
N GLN A 126 36.95 -0.56 -23.22
CA GLN A 126 37.58 -1.62 -24.02
C GLN A 126 36.55 -2.45 -24.80
N PHE A 127 35.27 -2.42 -24.41
CA PHE A 127 34.23 -3.16 -25.11
C PHE A 127 33.91 -2.54 -26.47
N ARG A 128 33.57 -3.41 -27.43
CA ARG A 128 33.26 -3.01 -28.80
C ARG A 128 31.89 -2.35 -28.89
N GLU A 129 31.71 -1.55 -29.92
CA GLU A 129 30.40 -1.01 -30.28
C GLU A 129 29.39 -2.13 -30.52
N GLY A 130 28.15 -1.93 -30.06
CA GLY A 130 27.07 -2.92 -30.20
C GLY A 130 27.12 -4.06 -29.18
N VAL A 131 28.07 -4.08 -28.25
CA VAL A 131 28.01 -4.97 -27.07
C VAL A 131 27.04 -4.40 -26.04
N ARG A 132 26.24 -5.26 -25.42
CA ARG A 132 25.32 -4.94 -24.34
C ARG A 132 25.97 -5.32 -23.01
N ILE A 133 25.92 -4.45 -22.01
CA ILE A 133 26.46 -4.70 -20.67
C ILE A 133 25.34 -4.45 -19.66
N LEU A 134 25.04 -5.47 -18.84
CA LEU A 134 24.19 -5.34 -17.67
C LEU A 134 25.04 -5.48 -16.41
N VAL A 135 24.99 -4.47 -15.54
CA VAL A 135 25.64 -4.46 -14.24
C VAL A 135 24.56 -4.59 -13.16
N VAL A 136 24.74 -5.50 -12.22
CA VAL A 136 23.87 -5.68 -11.04
C VAL A 136 24.73 -5.53 -9.79
N SER A 137 24.63 -4.38 -9.13
CA SER A 137 25.41 -4.02 -7.94
C SER A 137 24.54 -4.13 -6.68
N ASP A 138 24.67 -5.25 -5.96
CA ASP A 138 24.13 -5.44 -4.61
C ASP A 138 25.14 -4.97 -3.56
N SER A 139 25.42 -3.67 -3.59
CA SER A 139 26.34 -2.97 -2.71
C SER A 139 25.86 -1.54 -2.46
N CYS A 140 26.49 -0.85 -1.51
CA CYS A 140 26.33 0.59 -1.33
C CYS A 140 27.19 1.33 -2.38
N HIS A 141 26.75 2.50 -2.83
CA HIS A 141 27.43 3.35 -3.85
C HIS A 141 27.30 2.86 -5.30
N SER A 142 26.23 3.33 -5.94
CA SER A 142 26.10 3.20 -7.38
C SER A 142 25.19 4.30 -7.95
N GLY A 143 25.77 5.49 -8.10
CA GLY A 143 25.36 6.46 -9.12
C GLY A 143 25.02 7.89 -8.67
N THR A 144 26.07 8.73 -8.64
CA THR A 144 26.14 10.20 -8.83
C THR A 144 24.83 11.02 -8.72
N VAL A 145 24.73 11.77 -7.62
CA VAL A 145 23.86 12.93 -7.42
C VAL A 145 24.05 13.95 -8.54
N THR A 146 22.97 14.17 -9.30
CA THR A 146 22.62 15.37 -10.08
C THR A 146 23.74 16.34 -10.47
N ARG A 147 23.93 16.49 -11.79
CA ARG A 147 24.20 17.81 -12.40
C ARG A 147 23.16 18.82 -11.89
N VAL A 148 23.49 19.54 -10.83
CA VAL A 148 22.78 20.75 -10.43
C VAL A 148 23.05 21.79 -11.53
N ALA A 149 21.99 22.19 -12.25
CA ALA A 149 22.04 23.36 -13.09
C ALA A 149 22.43 24.57 -12.21
N PRO A 150 23.37 25.43 -12.65
CA PRO A 150 23.93 26.47 -11.80
C PRO A 150 22.88 27.54 -11.51
N GLY A 151 22.39 27.59 -10.27
CA GLY A 151 21.61 28.72 -9.79
C GLY A 151 20.56 28.37 -8.78
N LEU A 152 20.96 27.94 -7.57
CA LEU A 152 20.19 28.04 -6.33
C LEU A 152 21.18 27.82 -5.18
N LYS A 153 21.59 28.91 -4.51
CA LYS A 153 22.28 28.84 -3.22
C LYS A 153 21.19 28.81 -2.16
N ASN A 154 20.92 27.65 -1.56
CA ASN A 154 20.08 27.55 -0.37
C ASN A 154 20.91 27.68 0.90
N ASP A 155 20.27 28.25 1.92
CA ASP A 155 20.83 28.57 3.22
C ASP A 155 21.13 27.33 4.08
N ASP A 156 22.30 27.36 4.70
CA ASP A 156 22.93 26.40 5.63
C ASP A 156 22.83 24.87 5.33
N PRO A 157 23.72 24.32 4.48
CA PRO A 157 23.82 22.88 4.19
C PRO A 157 24.14 21.96 5.40
N SER A 158 24.38 22.50 6.60
CA SER A 158 24.77 21.69 7.77
C SER A 158 23.61 21.00 8.50
N ILE A 159 22.35 21.43 8.31
CA ILE A 159 21.19 20.86 9.01
C ILE A 159 20.62 19.63 8.29
N ALA A 160 20.44 19.69 6.96
CA ALA A 160 19.94 18.57 6.15
C ALA A 160 20.87 17.36 6.21
N ALA A 161 22.19 17.59 6.14
CA ALA A 161 23.20 16.55 6.27
C ALA A 161 23.16 15.84 7.65
N ARG A 162 22.85 16.58 8.73
CA ARG A 162 22.70 15.99 10.08
C ARG A 162 21.47 15.10 10.21
N GLN A 163 20.36 15.48 9.60
CA GLN A 163 19.11 14.70 9.62
C GLN A 163 19.24 13.41 8.80
N GLU A 164 19.89 13.46 7.63
CA GLU A 164 20.16 12.26 6.83
C GLU A 164 21.10 11.29 7.56
N GLU A 165 22.17 11.78 8.20
CA GLU A 165 23.07 10.94 9.00
C GLU A 165 22.38 10.30 10.22
N GLU A 166 21.43 11.00 10.85
CA GLU A 166 20.67 10.47 11.99
C GLU A 166 19.72 9.35 11.55
N LEU A 167 18.99 9.55 10.44
CA LEU A 167 18.12 8.53 9.84
C LEU A 167 18.92 7.30 9.38
N GLU A 168 20.05 7.48 8.71
CA GLU A 168 20.92 6.36 8.30
C GLU A 168 21.33 5.50 9.52
N ARG A 169 21.72 6.15 10.63
CA ARG A 169 22.12 5.45 11.87
C ARG A 169 20.97 4.69 12.51
N GLU A 170 19.77 5.28 12.57
CA GLU A 170 18.59 4.62 13.11
C GLU A 170 18.20 3.39 12.29
N VAL A 171 18.18 3.52 10.97
CA VAL A 171 17.87 2.40 10.07
C VAL A 171 18.93 1.31 10.16
N GLU A 172 20.21 1.66 10.22
CA GLU A 172 21.29 0.68 10.37
C GLU A 172 21.19 -0.08 11.70
N GLN A 173 20.91 0.61 12.80
CA GLN A 173 20.69 -0.03 14.12
C GLN A 173 19.49 -0.97 14.09
N LEU A 174 18.38 -0.54 13.47
CA LEU A 174 17.18 -1.35 13.31
C LEU A 174 17.48 -2.61 12.49
N MET A 175 18.11 -2.46 11.32
CA MET A 175 18.44 -3.58 10.43
C MET A 175 19.42 -4.55 11.10
N LYS A 176 20.37 -4.05 11.90
CA LYS A 176 21.28 -4.87 12.71
C LYS A 176 20.55 -5.71 13.76
N LYS A 177 19.52 -5.16 14.42
CA LYS A 177 18.66 -5.91 15.36
C LYS A 177 17.99 -7.11 14.68
N TYR A 178 17.65 -6.98 13.40
CA TYR A 178 17.05 -8.03 12.59
C TYR A 178 18.07 -8.96 11.90
N GLY A 179 19.35 -8.85 12.25
CA GLY A 179 20.40 -9.73 11.77
C GLY A 179 20.92 -9.40 10.36
N TYR A 180 20.64 -8.21 9.84
CA TYR A 180 21.29 -7.70 8.63
C TYR A 180 22.61 -6.99 8.96
N ARG A 181 23.52 -6.98 8.00
CA ARG A 181 24.76 -6.18 8.04
C ARG A 181 24.73 -5.10 6.98
N SER A 182 25.34 -3.96 7.30
CA SER A 182 25.51 -2.87 6.35
C SER A 182 26.55 -3.27 5.30
N LYS A 183 26.24 -3.05 4.02
CA LYS A 183 27.21 -3.18 2.93
C LYS A 183 27.98 -1.87 2.71
N LYS A 184 27.80 -0.83 3.54
CA LYS A 184 28.55 0.43 3.48
C LYS A 184 29.82 0.29 4.32
N MET A 185 30.99 0.61 3.75
CA MET A 185 32.18 0.83 4.56
C MET A 185 32.00 2.15 5.33
N PRO A 186 32.19 2.18 6.66
CA PRO A 186 32.06 3.41 7.42
C PRO A 186 33.02 4.50 6.89
N ARG A 187 32.54 5.73 6.68
CA ARG A 187 33.36 6.86 6.18
C ARG A 187 34.66 7.04 6.96
N THR A 188 34.59 6.97 8.30
CA THR A 188 35.77 7.09 9.17
C THR A 188 36.81 5.99 8.95
N GLN A 189 36.37 4.80 8.52
CA GLN A 189 37.24 3.70 8.16
C GLN A 189 37.79 3.90 6.75
N ALA A 190 36.96 4.35 5.80
CA ALA A 190 37.36 4.70 4.43
C ALA A 190 38.52 5.71 4.43
N THR A 191 38.40 6.82 5.17
CA THR A 191 39.47 7.82 5.31
C THR A 191 40.76 7.24 5.89
N LYS A 192 40.65 6.35 6.90
CA LYS A 192 41.82 5.70 7.52
C LYS A 192 42.52 4.75 6.55
N VAL A 193 41.76 3.92 5.84
CA VAL A 193 42.26 2.99 4.83
C VAL A 193 42.95 3.76 3.70
N TYR A 194 42.30 4.80 3.19
CA TYR A 194 42.85 5.68 2.16
C TYR A 194 44.17 6.31 2.60
N THR A 195 44.21 6.92 3.79
CA THR A 195 45.42 7.57 4.32
C THR A 195 46.55 6.56 4.56
N ALA A 196 46.26 5.41 5.15
CA ALA A 196 47.26 4.40 5.49
C ALA A 196 47.90 3.75 4.25
N HIS A 197 47.16 3.68 3.15
CA HIS A 197 47.57 2.98 1.93
C HIS A 197 47.75 3.90 0.70
N TRP A 198 47.69 5.22 0.89
CA TRP A 198 47.80 6.25 -0.15
C TRP A 198 48.95 5.99 -1.13
N GLU A 199 50.20 5.95 -0.65
CA GLU A 199 51.40 5.86 -1.50
C GLU A 199 51.47 4.58 -2.34
N LYS A 200 50.89 3.47 -1.86
CA LYS A 200 51.05 2.15 -2.50
C LYS A 200 49.83 1.71 -3.30
N ALA A 201 48.62 1.99 -2.81
CA ALA A 201 47.39 1.44 -3.36
C ALA A 201 46.59 2.46 -4.19
N TYR A 202 46.53 3.72 -3.76
CA TYR A 202 45.60 4.71 -4.34
C TYR A 202 46.29 5.73 -5.24
N LYS A 203 47.43 6.30 -4.82
CA LYS A 203 48.18 7.29 -5.58
C LYS A 203 48.53 6.85 -7.00
N PRO A 204 49.09 5.65 -7.26
CA PRO A 204 49.42 5.24 -8.63
C PRO A 204 48.20 5.11 -9.54
N VAL A 205 47.02 4.82 -8.96
CA VAL A 205 45.76 4.70 -9.70
C VAL A 205 45.18 6.07 -9.97
N GLN A 206 45.00 6.92 -8.96
CA GLN A 206 44.38 8.25 -9.15
C GLN A 206 45.26 9.21 -9.95
N GLU A 207 46.60 9.11 -9.88
CA GLU A 207 47.50 9.89 -10.75
C GLU A 207 47.28 9.58 -12.24
N LYS A 208 46.86 8.35 -12.59
CA LYS A 208 46.50 7.96 -13.96
C LYS A 208 45.30 8.76 -14.50
N PHE A 209 44.38 9.13 -13.60
CA PHE A 209 43.13 9.84 -13.92
C PHE A 209 43.20 11.34 -13.63
N ALA A 210 44.39 11.89 -13.34
CA ALA A 210 44.58 13.29 -12.94
C ALA A 210 44.40 14.34 -14.06
N HIS A 211 44.13 13.94 -15.32
CA HIS A 211 44.13 14.82 -16.49
C HIS A 211 42.72 15.19 -17.01
N ILE A 212 42.53 16.47 -17.36
CA ILE A 212 41.27 17.11 -17.80
C ILE A 212 40.96 16.82 -19.29
N GLN A 213 41.05 15.58 -19.74
CA GLN A 213 40.49 15.26 -21.06
C GLN A 213 39.00 14.91 -20.90
N PRO A 214 38.12 15.34 -21.82
CA PRO A 214 36.74 14.90 -21.80
C PRO A 214 36.71 13.37 -21.80
N ARG A 215 35.98 12.76 -20.84
CA ARG A 215 35.85 11.30 -20.74
C ARG A 215 35.43 10.77 -22.11
N LYS A 216 36.20 9.79 -22.64
CA LYS A 216 35.83 9.12 -23.88
C LYS A 216 34.50 8.42 -23.69
N GLU A 217 33.61 8.50 -24.67
CA GLU A 217 32.33 7.79 -24.58
C GLU A 217 32.53 6.27 -24.65
N VAL A 218 31.89 5.54 -23.75
CA VAL A 218 31.81 4.08 -23.81
C VAL A 218 31.00 3.68 -25.04
N ARG A 219 31.58 2.85 -25.90
CA ARG A 219 30.96 2.41 -27.17
C ARG A 219 29.96 1.27 -27.00
N ALA A 220 30.02 0.56 -25.87
CA ALA A 220 29.03 -0.43 -25.48
C ALA A 220 27.79 0.25 -24.87
N SER A 221 26.64 -0.42 -24.92
CA SER A 221 25.42 0.02 -24.24
C SER A 221 25.39 -0.56 -22.84
N VAL A 222 25.43 0.28 -21.80
CA VAL A 222 25.54 -0.14 -20.40
C VAL A 222 24.26 0.18 -19.64
N LYS A 223 23.77 -0.81 -18.89
CA LYS A 223 22.65 -0.69 -17.93
C LYS A 223 23.11 -1.13 -16.56
N LEU A 224 22.81 -0.34 -15.53
CA LEU A 224 23.20 -0.59 -14.15
C LEU A 224 21.96 -0.67 -13.26
N PHE A 225 21.78 -1.79 -12.57
CA PHE A 225 20.85 -1.95 -11.46
C PHE A 225 21.63 -1.91 -10.14
N ALA A 226 21.28 -0.94 -9.32
CA ALA A 226 21.98 -0.58 -8.08
C ALA A 226 21.05 -0.79 -6.88
N ALA A 227 21.59 -1.32 -5.77
CA ALA A 227 20.77 -1.65 -4.60
C ALA A 227 20.31 -0.45 -3.76
N CYS A 228 20.97 0.71 -3.87
CA CYS A 228 20.63 1.92 -3.13
C CYS A 228 21.00 3.19 -3.91
N GLN A 229 20.54 4.35 -3.42
CA GLN A 229 21.05 5.67 -3.81
C GLN A 229 22.39 5.96 -3.09
N ASP A 230 23.08 7.01 -3.50
CA ASP A 230 24.41 7.39 -3.00
C ASP A 230 24.44 7.72 -1.49
N ASN A 231 23.34 8.28 -0.98
CA ASN A 231 23.15 8.61 0.44
C ASN A 231 22.35 7.54 1.20
N GLN A 232 22.45 6.27 0.80
CA GLN A 232 21.69 5.18 1.39
C GLN A 232 22.51 3.90 1.60
N ILE A 233 21.97 2.97 2.38
CA ILE A 233 22.64 1.74 2.79
C ILE A 233 21.95 0.51 2.21
N ALA A 234 22.67 -0.28 1.41
CA ALA A 234 22.34 -1.65 1.05
C ALA A 234 22.65 -2.62 2.19
N PHE A 235 21.87 -3.70 2.29
CA PHE A 235 21.90 -4.63 3.42
C PHE A 235 22.18 -6.07 3.00
N ASP A 236 23.09 -6.70 3.74
CA ASP A 236 23.47 -8.09 3.66
C ASP A 236 22.65 -8.93 4.66
N GLY A 237 21.92 -9.92 4.15
CA GLY A 237 21.07 -10.78 4.95
C GLY A 237 21.75 -12.07 5.38
N MET A 238 20.98 -12.96 6.01
CA MET A 238 21.50 -14.27 6.46
C MET A 238 21.81 -15.24 5.32
N LYS A 239 21.05 -15.18 4.22
CA LYS A 239 21.16 -16.10 3.08
C LYS A 239 21.53 -15.41 1.77
N ASN A 240 21.00 -14.21 1.55
CA ASN A 240 21.28 -13.35 0.40
C ASN A 240 21.19 -11.88 0.85
N GLY A 241 21.84 -10.98 0.11
CA GLY A 241 21.58 -9.55 0.15
C GLY A 241 20.12 -9.27 -0.19
N ARG A 242 19.57 -8.20 0.41
CA ARG A 242 18.15 -7.85 0.26
C ARG A 242 17.78 -7.65 -1.22
N PHE A 243 18.64 -6.99 -1.97
CA PHE A 243 18.45 -6.69 -3.39
C PHE A 243 18.48 -7.97 -4.25
N THR A 244 19.49 -8.83 -4.05
CA THR A 244 19.59 -10.11 -4.74
C THR A 244 18.39 -11.03 -4.44
N MET A 245 17.90 -11.04 -3.20
CA MET A 245 16.72 -11.83 -2.82
C MET A 245 15.47 -11.42 -3.62
N VAL A 246 15.20 -10.12 -3.76
CA VAL A 246 14.05 -9.61 -4.53
C VAL A 246 14.19 -9.93 -6.01
N LEU A 247 15.38 -9.71 -6.58
CA LEU A 247 15.66 -10.06 -7.98
C LEU A 247 15.37 -11.53 -8.25
N LYS A 248 15.89 -12.44 -7.41
CA LYS A 248 15.67 -13.88 -7.54
C LYS A 248 14.18 -14.26 -7.49
N ASN A 249 13.39 -13.59 -6.66
CA ASN A 249 11.95 -13.84 -6.56
C ASN A 249 11.24 -13.47 -7.87
N ILE A 250 11.56 -12.32 -8.47
CA ILE A 250 11.02 -11.90 -9.77
C ILE A 250 11.35 -12.94 -10.85
N ILE A 251 12.59 -13.45 -10.87
CA ILE A 251 12.99 -14.48 -11.83
C ILE A 251 12.23 -15.79 -11.61
N ARG A 252 12.03 -16.20 -10.36
CA ARG A 252 11.29 -17.41 -9.98
C ARG A 252 9.80 -17.31 -10.32
N GLU A 253 9.21 -16.13 -10.17
CA GLU A 253 7.80 -15.85 -10.47
C GLU A 253 7.46 -15.91 -11.96
N GLY A 254 8.47 -15.89 -12.84
CA GLY A 254 8.30 -15.93 -14.29
C GLY A 254 7.83 -14.62 -14.92
N GLY A 255 7.73 -14.61 -16.25
CA GLY A 255 7.32 -13.44 -17.04
C GLY A 255 8.37 -12.34 -17.19
N TRP A 256 9.55 -12.51 -16.58
CA TRP A 256 10.65 -11.55 -16.67
C TRP A 256 11.26 -11.45 -18.08
N GLN A 257 11.01 -12.43 -18.95
CA GLN A 257 11.49 -12.46 -20.33
C GLN A 257 10.83 -11.38 -21.20
N ASP A 258 9.59 -11.00 -20.87
CA ASP A 258 8.78 -10.07 -21.65
C ASP A 258 8.92 -8.62 -21.16
N LEU A 259 9.61 -8.39 -20.05
CA LEU A 259 9.81 -7.06 -19.46
C LEU A 259 11.01 -6.37 -20.10
N SER A 260 10.91 -5.10 -20.48
CA SER A 260 12.09 -4.28 -20.74
C SER A 260 12.96 -4.12 -19.48
N ALA A 261 14.19 -3.61 -19.64
CA ALA A 261 15.06 -3.29 -18.51
C ALA A 261 14.39 -2.35 -17.49
N LEU A 262 13.68 -1.32 -17.96
CA LEU A 262 13.00 -0.36 -17.10
C LEU A 262 11.80 -1.00 -16.38
N GLU A 263 11.00 -1.84 -17.06
CA GLU A 263 9.89 -2.55 -16.44
C GLU A 263 10.37 -3.59 -15.42
N PHE A 264 11.43 -4.33 -15.74
CA PHE A 264 12.06 -5.25 -14.81
C PHE A 264 12.55 -4.51 -13.57
N PHE A 265 13.25 -3.39 -13.79
CA PHE A 265 13.78 -2.58 -12.69
C PHE A 265 12.67 -1.97 -11.84
N ASN A 266 11.58 -1.49 -12.44
CA ASN A 266 10.42 -0.98 -11.70
C ASN A 266 9.78 -2.07 -10.83
N ARG A 267 9.70 -3.31 -11.33
CA ARG A 267 9.25 -4.46 -10.54
C ARG A 267 10.23 -4.78 -9.41
N LEU A 268 11.53 -4.70 -9.68
CA LEU A 268 12.60 -4.90 -8.69
C LEU A 268 12.58 -3.82 -7.59
N LYS A 269 12.33 -2.56 -7.95
CA LYS A 269 12.32 -1.42 -7.02
C LYS A 269 11.08 -1.41 -6.13
N LYS A 270 9.96 -1.99 -6.59
CA LYS A 270 8.66 -1.92 -5.90
C LYS A 270 8.67 -2.35 -4.42
N PRO A 271 9.41 -3.38 -3.99
CA PRO A 271 9.46 -3.81 -2.58
C PRO A 271 10.38 -2.96 -1.68
N PHE A 272 10.92 -1.85 -2.17
CA PHE A 272 11.93 -1.05 -1.48
C PHE A 272 11.40 0.34 -1.11
N SER A 273 11.21 0.60 0.18
CA SER A 273 11.02 1.94 0.74
C SER A 273 12.35 2.59 1.14
N TYR A 274 13.27 1.80 1.71
CA TYR A 274 14.66 2.12 1.99
C TYR A 274 15.48 0.82 2.05
N PRO A 275 16.70 0.74 1.48
CA PRO A 275 17.23 1.71 0.51
C PRO A 275 16.38 1.71 -0.76
N SER A 276 16.47 2.75 -1.57
CA SER A 276 15.80 2.88 -2.86
C SER A 276 16.75 2.47 -3.98
N PRO A 277 16.52 1.33 -4.65
CA PRO A 277 17.30 0.93 -5.81
C PRO A 277 17.40 2.03 -6.87
N ASN A 278 18.54 2.06 -7.56
CA ASN A 278 18.82 2.99 -8.66
C ASN A 278 18.98 2.27 -10.02
N TYR A 279 18.55 2.92 -11.10
CA TYR A 279 18.74 2.45 -12.48
C TYR A 279 19.40 3.54 -13.30
N PHE A 280 20.55 3.20 -13.87
CA PHE A 280 21.32 4.11 -14.71
C PHE A 280 21.65 3.44 -16.05
N SER A 281 21.67 4.23 -17.12
CA SER A 281 22.00 3.75 -18.46
C SER A 281 22.84 4.77 -19.22
N TYR A 282 23.87 4.30 -19.93
CA TYR A 282 24.75 5.16 -20.73
C TYR A 282 25.40 4.39 -21.88
N GLY A 283 26.06 5.12 -22.78
CA GLY A 283 26.57 4.60 -24.05
C GLY A 283 25.49 4.60 -25.16
N PRO A 284 25.78 4.03 -26.34
CA PRO A 284 24.86 4.02 -27.47
C PRO A 284 23.55 3.28 -27.18
N LEU A 285 22.44 3.80 -27.72
CA LEU A 285 21.14 3.15 -27.66
C LEU A 285 21.10 1.94 -28.59
N ILE A 286 20.77 0.77 -28.04
CA ILE A 286 20.52 -0.45 -28.80
C ILE A 286 19.03 -0.79 -28.66
N PRO A 287 18.18 -0.51 -29.68
CA PRO A 287 16.72 -0.65 -29.55
C PRO A 287 16.26 -2.02 -29.05
N ALA A 288 16.90 -3.09 -29.53
CA ALA A 288 16.60 -4.44 -29.09
C ALA A 288 16.89 -4.65 -27.58
N PHE A 289 17.90 -3.99 -27.01
CA PHE A 289 18.24 -4.05 -25.59
C PHE A 289 17.36 -3.14 -24.72
N GLU A 290 16.75 -2.11 -25.32
CA GLU A 290 15.75 -1.27 -24.65
C GLU A 290 14.40 -1.95 -24.53
N GLN A 291 14.01 -2.70 -25.55
CA GLN A 291 12.68 -3.29 -25.65
C GLN A 291 12.61 -4.74 -25.17
N SER A 292 13.74 -5.39 -24.90
CA SER A 292 13.79 -6.75 -24.37
C SER A 292 14.19 -6.80 -22.90
N SER A 293 14.01 -7.97 -22.30
CA SER A 293 14.56 -8.27 -20.99
C SER A 293 16.07 -8.10 -20.94
N PRO A 294 16.59 -7.45 -19.87
CA PRO A 294 17.99 -7.11 -19.77
C PRO A 294 18.88 -8.36 -19.60
N PHE A 295 18.29 -9.51 -19.26
CA PHE A 295 18.97 -10.79 -19.09
C PHE A 295 18.94 -11.69 -20.34
N LEU A 296 18.24 -11.29 -21.41
CA LEU A 296 18.14 -12.12 -22.61
C LEU A 296 19.40 -12.03 -23.48
N VAL A 297 20.10 -13.17 -23.58
CA VAL A 297 21.25 -13.33 -24.47
C VAL A 297 20.82 -13.19 -25.94
N GLU A 298 19.77 -13.89 -26.35
CA GLU A 298 19.21 -13.75 -27.70
C GLU A 298 18.08 -12.71 -27.74
N VAL A 299 18.23 -11.70 -28.58
CA VAL A 299 17.19 -10.69 -28.84
C VAL A 299 16.79 -10.74 -30.31
N LYS A 300 15.49 -10.77 -30.59
CA LYS A 300 15.00 -10.76 -31.98
C LYS A 300 15.36 -9.42 -32.63
N PRO A 301 15.86 -9.39 -33.87
CA PRO A 301 16.02 -8.14 -34.60
C PRO A 301 14.65 -7.50 -34.79
N SER A 302 14.49 -6.23 -34.43
CA SER A 302 13.28 -5.48 -34.77
C SER A 302 13.19 -5.37 -36.29
N GLU A 303 12.04 -5.75 -36.86
CA GLU A 303 11.79 -5.56 -38.29
C GLU A 303 12.00 -4.08 -38.69
N SER A 304 12.52 -3.91 -39.90
CA SER A 304 13.03 -2.67 -40.47
C SER A 304 12.10 -1.46 -40.35
N ILE A 305 12.58 -0.38 -39.72
CA ILE A 305 12.09 0.96 -40.00
C ILE A 305 13.14 1.66 -40.88
N ALA A 306 12.88 1.63 -42.18
CA ALA A 306 13.57 2.48 -43.15
C ALA A 306 12.92 3.88 -43.15
N ALA A 307 13.80 4.89 -43.06
CA ALA A 307 13.66 6.25 -43.58
C ALA A 307 12.69 7.28 -42.93
N ARG A 308 13.26 8.05 -41.98
CA ARG A 308 13.41 9.54 -41.89
C ARG A 308 12.18 10.48 -41.89
N HIS A 309 12.14 11.37 -40.89
CA HIS A 309 12.65 12.76 -40.95
C HIS A 309 12.78 13.31 -39.50
N GLU A 310 14.00 13.44 -38.96
CA GLU A 310 14.83 14.66 -38.86
C GLU A 310 14.55 15.53 -37.61
N SER A 311 15.53 15.55 -36.69
CA SER A 311 15.67 16.57 -35.66
C SER A 311 15.99 17.92 -36.30
N PRO A 312 15.38 19.04 -35.86
CA PRO A 312 15.79 20.35 -36.35
C PRO A 312 17.20 20.68 -35.83
N ALA A 313 18.05 21.20 -36.72
CA ALA A 313 19.29 21.86 -36.37
C ALA A 313 19.01 23.13 -35.52
N PRO A 314 19.96 23.55 -34.67
CA PRO A 314 19.81 24.77 -33.87
C PRO A 314 19.73 25.99 -34.81
N PRO A 315 18.79 26.92 -34.62
CA PRO A 315 18.73 28.11 -35.46
C PRO A 315 19.84 29.10 -35.08
N ASP A 316 20.50 29.63 -36.11
CA ASP A 316 21.36 30.81 -36.05
C ASP A 316 20.59 32.04 -35.55
N GLU A 317 21.26 32.89 -34.77
CA GLU A 317 20.76 34.20 -34.35
C GLU A 317 20.46 35.12 -35.54
N PRO A 318 19.37 35.90 -35.47
CA PRO A 318 19.52 37.31 -35.81
C PRO A 318 18.83 38.26 -34.81
N ASP A 319 19.53 39.37 -34.56
CA ASP A 319 19.07 40.60 -33.91
C ASP A 319 17.63 41.02 -34.29
N ALA A 320 16.76 41.18 -33.29
CA ALA A 320 15.72 42.21 -33.27
C ALA A 320 15.09 42.35 -31.87
N GLN A 321 15.32 43.52 -31.26
CA GLN A 321 14.65 43.98 -30.04
C GLN A 321 13.13 44.05 -30.20
N VAL A 322 12.37 43.38 -29.32
CA VAL A 322 11.00 43.78 -28.97
C VAL A 322 10.79 43.56 -27.48
N ALA A 323 10.59 44.67 -26.77
CA ALA A 323 10.29 44.72 -25.35
C ALA A 323 8.91 44.13 -25.03
N VAL A 324 8.84 43.29 -23.99
CA VAL A 324 7.57 42.91 -23.33
C VAL A 324 7.74 43.08 -21.83
N ALA A 325 6.80 43.82 -21.25
CA ALA A 325 6.83 44.36 -19.89
C ALA A 325 6.83 43.28 -18.80
N GLN A 326 7.56 43.58 -17.72
CA GLN A 326 7.53 42.81 -16.47
C GLN A 326 6.27 43.12 -15.65
N PRO A 327 5.64 42.14 -15.00
CA PRO A 327 4.93 42.35 -13.76
C PRO A 327 5.88 42.13 -12.58
N SER A 328 6.12 43.22 -11.86
CA SER A 328 6.82 43.29 -10.57
C SER A 328 5.97 42.73 -9.42
N GLY A 329 6.52 41.81 -8.63
CA GLY A 329 5.97 41.41 -7.32
C GLY A 329 6.72 40.22 -6.71
N PRO A 330 7.00 40.19 -5.38
CA PRO A 330 7.90 39.23 -4.79
C PRO A 330 7.15 37.92 -4.48
N LEU A 331 7.63 36.81 -5.01
CA LEU A 331 7.28 35.48 -4.49
C LEU A 331 8.56 34.88 -3.94
N ALA A 332 8.72 35.09 -2.64
CA ALA A 332 9.62 34.32 -1.79
C ALA A 332 8.95 32.97 -1.47
N GLU A 333 9.80 31.97 -1.29
CA GLU A 333 9.55 30.71 -0.58
C GLU A 333 8.51 29.75 -1.17
N GLU A 334 9.00 28.66 -1.79
CA GLU A 334 8.56 27.27 -1.59
C GLU A 334 9.21 26.38 -2.66
N ALA A 335 10.29 25.69 -2.30
CA ALA A 335 10.85 24.60 -3.11
C ALA A 335 11.00 23.35 -2.22
N ALA A 336 9.92 22.57 -2.14
CA ALA A 336 9.89 21.23 -1.54
C ALA A 336 9.67 20.18 -2.64
N THR A 337 10.56 19.17 -2.65
CA THR A 337 10.46 17.81 -3.20
C THR A 337 9.27 17.47 -4.14
N SER A 338 9.54 17.14 -5.42
CA SER A 338 8.49 16.78 -6.40
C SER A 338 7.88 15.39 -6.12
N GLY A 339 6.81 15.34 -5.34
CA GLY A 339 5.91 14.20 -5.24
C GLY A 339 5.07 13.96 -6.51
N VAL A 340 4.17 12.97 -6.46
CA VAL A 340 3.24 12.65 -7.55
C VAL A 340 1.82 12.59 -7.00
N TRP A 341 0.89 13.29 -7.63
CA TRP A 341 -0.55 13.15 -7.42
C TRP A 341 -1.11 12.04 -8.30
N ARG A 342 -1.89 11.12 -7.72
CA ARG A 342 -2.60 10.08 -8.46
C ARG A 342 -4.09 10.37 -8.49
N VAL A 343 -4.69 10.31 -9.68
CA VAL A 343 -6.12 10.50 -9.90
C VAL A 343 -6.66 9.33 -10.72
N ALA A 344 -7.78 8.74 -10.31
CA ALA A 344 -8.51 7.80 -11.14
C ALA A 344 -9.44 8.56 -12.09
N VAL A 345 -9.45 8.14 -13.35
CA VAL A 345 -10.34 8.65 -14.38
C VAL A 345 -11.20 7.49 -14.89
N GLU A 346 -12.52 7.65 -14.86
CA GLU A 346 -13.49 6.64 -15.32
C GLU A 346 -14.46 7.24 -16.33
N MET A 347 -14.63 6.58 -17.48
CA MET A 347 -15.50 7.04 -18.56
C MET A 347 -16.93 6.52 -18.36
N LYS A 348 -17.94 7.36 -18.56
CA LYS A 348 -19.36 6.97 -18.36
C LYS A 348 -19.95 6.16 -19.51
N THR A 349 -19.55 6.39 -20.76
CA THR A 349 -20.31 5.89 -21.94
C THR A 349 -19.52 5.11 -23.00
N ALA A 350 -18.17 5.13 -23.05
CA ALA A 350 -17.36 4.25 -23.92
C ALA A 350 -15.88 4.12 -23.49
N GLY A 351 -15.21 3.04 -23.90
CA GLY A 351 -13.80 2.75 -23.58
C GLY A 351 -12.79 3.64 -24.32
N LEU A 352 -11.63 3.84 -23.72
CA LEU A 352 -10.62 4.81 -24.14
C LEU A 352 -9.68 4.34 -25.27
N ALA A 353 -9.53 5.17 -26.30
CA ALA A 353 -8.31 5.21 -27.10
C ALA A 353 -7.25 6.03 -26.37
N ARG A 354 -6.00 5.54 -26.32
CA ARG A 354 -4.86 6.16 -25.61
C ARG A 354 -4.67 7.65 -25.97
N GLU A 355 -4.89 8.01 -27.23
CA GLU A 355 -4.76 9.36 -27.76
C GLU A 355 -5.74 10.37 -27.14
N LEU A 356 -6.95 9.92 -26.78
CA LEU A 356 -7.96 10.77 -26.16
C LEU A 356 -7.62 11.06 -24.70
N LEU A 357 -7.11 10.05 -23.98
CA LEU A 357 -6.64 10.21 -22.61
C LEU A 357 -5.48 11.20 -22.51
N LEU A 358 -4.53 11.16 -23.45
CA LEU A 358 -3.42 12.12 -23.50
C LEU A 358 -3.89 13.57 -23.68
N LYS A 359 -5.05 13.80 -24.34
CA LYS A 359 -5.67 15.14 -24.45
C LYS A 359 -6.36 15.58 -23.16
N LEU A 360 -6.89 14.61 -22.41
CA LEU A 360 -7.58 14.83 -21.13
C LEU A 360 -6.63 15.03 -19.96
N CYS A 361 -5.43 14.44 -20.01
CA CYS A 361 -4.47 14.53 -18.92
C CYS A 361 -3.67 15.85 -18.98
N PRO A 362 -3.28 16.43 -17.84
CA PRO A 362 -2.48 17.65 -17.81
C PRO A 362 -1.05 17.43 -18.35
N PRO A 363 -0.35 18.48 -18.82
CA PRO A 363 1.00 18.36 -19.38
C PRO A 363 2.04 17.71 -18.46
N ALA A 364 1.86 17.80 -17.14
CA ALA A 364 2.74 17.22 -16.12
C ALA A 364 2.45 15.73 -15.81
N THR A 365 1.73 15.03 -16.71
CA THR A 365 1.42 13.60 -16.56
C THR A 365 2.66 12.74 -16.78
N ARG A 366 2.96 11.88 -15.81
CA ARG A 366 4.12 10.98 -15.81
C ARG A 366 3.75 9.56 -16.23
N HIS A 367 2.65 9.02 -15.69
CA HIS A 367 2.23 7.64 -15.97
C HIS A 367 0.72 7.51 -16.14
N LEU A 368 0.33 6.56 -16.99
CA LEU A 368 -1.06 6.13 -17.20
C LEU A 368 -1.15 4.63 -16.92
N HIS A 369 -1.94 4.23 -15.94
CA HIS A 369 -2.17 2.82 -15.59
C HIS A 369 -3.61 2.44 -15.95
N PHE A 370 -3.78 1.81 -17.10
CA PHE A 370 -5.09 1.36 -17.56
C PHE A 370 -5.56 0.14 -16.77
N LYS A 371 -6.83 0.14 -16.36
CA LYS A 371 -7.46 -0.97 -15.62
C LYS A 371 -8.45 -1.70 -16.53
N GLY A 372 -8.24 -3.01 -16.72
CA GLY A 372 -9.07 -3.89 -17.55
C GLY A 372 -8.58 -4.05 -18.99
N GLU A 373 -9.35 -4.80 -19.80
CA GLU A 373 -9.06 -5.02 -21.21
C GLU A 373 -9.33 -3.77 -22.06
N PHE A 374 -8.55 -3.60 -23.14
CA PHE A 374 -8.74 -2.48 -24.04
C PHE A 374 -9.97 -2.69 -24.93
N PRO A 375 -10.82 -1.65 -25.13
CA PRO A 375 -10.65 -0.29 -24.66
C PRO A 375 -11.06 -0.13 -23.18
N ALA A 376 -10.10 0.25 -22.32
CA ALA A 376 -10.29 0.32 -20.88
C ALA A 376 -11.22 1.48 -20.52
N ARG A 377 -12.10 1.27 -19.53
CA ARG A 377 -13.02 2.30 -19.03
C ARG A 377 -12.43 3.15 -17.92
N ARG A 378 -11.38 2.66 -17.24
CA ARG A 378 -10.75 3.33 -16.10
C ARG A 378 -9.23 3.38 -16.25
N CYS A 379 -8.63 4.49 -15.85
CA CYS A 379 -7.19 4.72 -15.89
C CYS A 379 -6.74 5.49 -14.64
N LEU A 380 -5.65 5.07 -14.02
CA LEU A 380 -4.96 5.87 -13.00
C LEU A 380 -3.97 6.80 -13.72
N VAL A 381 -4.00 8.08 -13.36
CA VAL A 381 -3.18 9.14 -13.94
C VAL A 381 -2.26 9.67 -12.85
N ASP A 382 -0.95 9.53 -13.06
CA ASP A 382 0.09 10.05 -12.18
C ASP A 382 0.59 11.39 -12.73
N VAL A 383 0.49 12.45 -11.93
CA VAL A 383 0.85 13.83 -12.29
C VAL A 383 1.85 14.38 -11.30
N GLU A 384 2.88 15.06 -11.77
CA GLU A 384 3.90 15.67 -10.90
C GLU A 384 3.30 16.74 -9.98
N SER A 385 3.64 16.68 -8.69
CA SER A 385 3.03 17.54 -7.66
C SER A 385 3.44 19.00 -7.79
N GLY A 386 4.60 19.32 -8.38
CA GLY A 386 5.02 20.71 -8.59
C GLY A 386 4.11 21.50 -9.55
N ALA A 387 3.28 20.81 -10.35
CA ALA A 387 2.37 21.45 -11.28
C ALA A 387 0.97 21.74 -10.70
N PHE A 388 0.64 21.18 -9.53
CA PHE A 388 -0.70 21.26 -8.91
C PHE A 388 -0.60 21.20 -7.39
N HIS A 389 -1.38 22.02 -6.68
CA HIS A 389 -1.34 22.10 -5.22
C HIS A 389 -1.95 20.86 -4.54
N SER A 390 -2.88 20.17 -5.22
CA SER A 390 -3.49 18.95 -4.69
C SER A 390 -3.95 18.00 -5.80
N ALA A 391 -4.14 16.72 -5.45
CA ALA A 391 -4.72 15.73 -6.35
C ALA A 391 -6.17 16.09 -6.78
N TRP A 392 -6.92 16.82 -5.96
CA TRP A 392 -8.24 17.33 -6.34
C TRP A 392 -8.15 18.38 -7.44
N GLU A 393 -7.10 19.21 -7.44
CA GLU A 393 -6.86 20.16 -8.52
C GLU A 393 -6.60 19.44 -9.85
N VAL A 394 -5.82 18.36 -9.83
CA VAL A 394 -5.60 17.48 -10.99
C VAL A 394 -6.93 16.87 -11.48
N ALA A 395 -7.74 16.31 -10.57
CA ALA A 395 -9.04 15.74 -10.91
C ALA A 395 -9.96 16.79 -11.56
N HIS A 396 -9.98 18.01 -11.01
CA HIS A 396 -10.78 19.11 -11.54
C HIS A 396 -10.30 19.59 -12.92
N ASP A 397 -8.98 19.62 -13.17
CA ASP A 397 -8.43 19.95 -14.49
C ASP A 397 -8.86 18.92 -15.55
N ILE A 398 -8.81 17.62 -15.20
CA ILE A 398 -9.25 16.54 -16.09
C ILE A 398 -10.76 16.66 -16.37
N LEU A 399 -11.60 16.95 -15.37
CA LEU A 399 -13.04 17.16 -15.56
C LEU A 399 -13.34 18.36 -16.45
N LYS A 400 -12.59 19.46 -16.30
CA LYS A 400 -12.72 20.65 -17.17
C LYS A 400 -12.34 20.34 -18.62
N ARG A 401 -11.25 19.62 -18.85
CA ARG A 401 -10.84 19.15 -20.18
C ARG A 401 -11.87 18.22 -20.80
N GLY A 402 -12.40 17.27 -20.01
CA GLY A 402 -13.50 16.39 -20.43
C GLY A 402 -14.69 17.19 -20.96
N ALA A 403 -15.13 18.19 -20.21
CA ALA A 403 -16.22 19.08 -20.63
C ALA A 403 -15.91 19.84 -21.93
N LEU A 404 -14.68 20.34 -22.12
CA LEU A 404 -14.27 21.03 -23.36
C LEU A 404 -14.36 20.13 -24.60
N TYR A 405 -14.12 18.82 -24.44
CA TYR A 405 -14.19 17.84 -25.52
C TYR A 405 -15.56 17.14 -25.62
N GLY A 406 -16.55 17.52 -24.79
CA GLY A 406 -17.86 16.86 -24.76
C GLY A 406 -17.81 15.41 -24.27
N ILE A 407 -16.86 15.09 -23.40
CA ILE A 407 -16.62 13.75 -22.87
C ILE A 407 -17.17 13.65 -21.46
N GLU A 408 -18.06 12.69 -21.25
CA GLU A 408 -18.59 12.36 -19.93
C GLU A 408 -17.66 11.40 -19.18
N LEU A 409 -17.03 11.92 -18.13
CA LEU A 409 -16.11 11.19 -17.28
C LEU A 409 -16.28 11.56 -15.80
N GLU A 410 -15.73 10.73 -14.94
CA GLU A 410 -15.51 11.00 -13.53
C GLU A 410 -14.01 11.02 -13.25
N ALA A 411 -13.58 11.90 -12.35
CA ALA A 411 -12.20 11.94 -11.88
C ALA A 411 -12.18 12.19 -10.38
N GLU A 412 -11.41 11.40 -9.64
CA GLU A 412 -11.25 11.53 -8.19
C GLU A 412 -9.83 11.12 -7.77
N PRO A 413 -9.24 11.75 -6.74
CA PRO A 413 -7.96 11.33 -6.21
C PRO A 413 -7.97 9.86 -5.76
N VAL A 414 -6.88 9.16 -6.08
CA VAL A 414 -6.57 7.86 -5.46
C VAL A 414 -5.39 8.08 -4.55
N TRP A 415 -5.55 7.79 -3.27
CA TRP A 415 -4.43 7.87 -2.33
C TRP A 415 -3.52 6.65 -2.54
N SER A 416 -2.45 6.86 -3.32
CA SER A 416 -1.33 5.93 -3.42
C SER A 416 -0.31 6.24 -2.33
N PRO A 417 0.32 5.24 -1.69
CA PRO A 417 1.40 5.42 -0.71
C PRO A 417 2.72 5.94 -1.32
N ASN A 418 2.66 6.77 -2.37
CA ASN A 418 3.85 7.48 -2.87
C ASN A 418 4.33 8.57 -1.89
N TYR A 419 3.58 8.81 -0.81
CA TYR A 419 4.13 9.43 0.39
C TYR A 419 4.76 8.35 1.25
N PRO A 420 6.02 8.50 1.71
CA PRO A 420 6.44 7.77 2.89
C PRO A 420 5.44 8.15 3.97
N VAL A 421 4.62 7.18 4.38
CA VAL A 421 3.91 7.25 5.65
C VAL A 421 5.02 7.18 6.70
N ALA A 422 5.70 8.31 6.90
CA ALA A 422 6.74 8.52 7.88
C ALA A 422 6.13 8.61 9.29
N ASP A 423 4.80 8.56 9.41
CA ASP A 423 4.11 8.55 10.69
C ASP A 423 3.43 7.21 10.94
N GLU A 424 4.05 6.46 11.84
CA GLU A 424 3.55 5.45 12.80
C GLU A 424 2.03 5.19 12.92
N ILE A 425 1.30 4.91 11.84
CA ILE A 425 -0.08 4.42 11.93
C ILE A 425 -0.08 2.89 11.98
N THR A 426 0.43 2.37 13.10
CA THR A 426 0.27 1.00 13.57
C THR A 426 -1.20 0.76 13.93
N GLY A 427 -2.04 0.42 12.94
CA GLY A 427 -3.50 0.34 13.07
C GLY A 427 -4.08 -0.83 13.87
N ALA A 428 -3.27 -1.64 14.56
CA ALA A 428 -3.73 -2.81 15.30
C ALA A 428 -3.09 -2.95 16.71
N LYS A 429 -2.90 -1.84 17.43
CA LYS A 429 -2.17 -1.87 18.72
C LYS A 429 -2.90 -2.47 19.93
N ASP A 430 -4.20 -2.79 19.83
CA ASP A 430 -4.86 -3.56 20.90
C ASP A 430 -4.62 -5.08 20.76
N ALA A 431 -4.26 -5.60 19.58
CA ALA A 431 -3.86 -7.01 19.42
C ALA A 431 -2.40 -7.24 19.87
N GLY A 432 -2.00 -6.60 20.97
CA GLY A 432 -0.62 -6.48 21.45
C GLY A 432 0.14 -7.81 21.58
N GLU A 433 1.41 -7.74 21.96
CA GLU A 433 2.23 -8.95 22.20
C GLU A 433 1.65 -9.89 23.28
N SER A 434 0.67 -9.42 24.06
CA SER A 434 -0.04 -10.21 25.05
C SER A 434 -0.90 -11.30 24.42
N PHE A 435 -0.65 -12.54 24.84
CA PHE A 435 -1.51 -13.71 24.58
C PHE A 435 -2.73 -13.75 25.51
N ASP A 436 -2.74 -12.93 26.55
CA ASP A 436 -3.82 -12.82 27.53
C ASP A 436 -4.72 -11.59 27.26
N PHE A 437 -5.85 -11.52 27.95
CA PHE A 437 -6.80 -10.41 27.86
C PHE A 437 -6.14 -9.06 28.15
N LEU A 438 -6.59 -8.02 27.44
CA LEU A 438 -6.17 -6.65 27.70
C LEU A 438 -6.64 -6.20 29.09
N PRO A 439 -5.74 -5.69 29.94
CA PRO A 439 -6.06 -5.43 31.34
C PRO A 439 -6.96 -4.20 31.56
N PHE A 440 -7.14 -3.36 30.54
CA PHE A 440 -7.88 -2.10 30.60
C PHE A 440 -9.29 -2.18 29.98
N TRP A 441 -9.63 -3.31 29.34
CA TRP A 441 -10.95 -3.56 28.77
C TRP A 441 -11.58 -4.83 29.39
N PRO A 442 -12.91 -4.86 29.60
CA PRO A 442 -13.57 -6.06 30.06
C PRO A 442 -13.71 -7.11 28.92
N PRO A 443 -13.52 -8.41 29.21
CA PRO A 443 -13.10 -8.97 30.50
C PRO A 443 -11.61 -8.68 30.73
N ALA A 444 -11.26 -8.07 31.86
CA ALA A 444 -9.87 -7.81 32.23
C ALA A 444 -9.35 -9.01 33.04
N SER A 445 -8.09 -9.40 32.85
CA SER A 445 -7.46 -10.63 33.37
C SER A 445 -7.31 -10.77 34.90
N ILE A 446 -8.20 -10.19 35.72
CA ILE A 446 -8.11 -10.27 37.18
C ILE A 446 -9.13 -11.29 37.73
N GLY A 447 -8.71 -12.55 37.84
CA GLY A 447 -9.23 -13.50 38.86
C GLY A 447 -10.42 -14.39 38.50
N GLU A 448 -10.90 -14.40 37.26
CA GLU A 448 -11.99 -15.29 36.81
C GLU A 448 -11.55 -16.19 35.64
N ASP A 449 -12.05 -17.43 35.62
CA ASP A 449 -11.83 -18.40 34.56
C ASP A 449 -12.76 -18.09 33.37
N VAL A 450 -12.41 -17.04 32.62
CA VAL A 450 -13.21 -16.57 31.47
C VAL A 450 -12.78 -17.30 30.21
N SER A 451 -13.74 -18.01 29.61
CA SER A 451 -13.52 -18.73 28.35
C SER A 451 -13.03 -17.79 27.25
N PRO A 452 -12.04 -18.19 26.43
CA PRO A 452 -11.52 -17.35 25.34
C PRO A 452 -12.55 -17.06 24.24
N VAL A 453 -13.67 -17.80 24.22
CA VAL A 453 -14.77 -17.61 23.27
C VAL A 453 -16.05 -17.06 23.92
N TRP A 454 -15.95 -16.41 25.08
CA TRP A 454 -17.10 -15.85 25.85
C TRP A 454 -18.14 -15.13 24.97
N HIS A 455 -17.68 -14.36 23.98
CA HIS A 455 -18.57 -13.60 23.11
C HIS A 455 -19.61 -14.44 22.35
N LEU A 456 -19.40 -15.75 22.18
CA LEU A 456 -20.29 -16.65 21.45
C LEU A 456 -21.49 -17.16 22.27
N ASP A 457 -21.46 -17.01 23.61
CA ASP A 457 -22.45 -17.59 24.52
C ASP A 457 -23.83 -16.93 24.43
N ASP A 458 -24.80 -17.48 25.18
CA ASP A 458 -26.19 -17.03 25.19
C ASP A 458 -26.45 -15.75 26.00
N GLU A 459 -25.49 -15.31 26.82
CA GLU A 459 -25.54 -14.01 27.52
C GLU A 459 -25.05 -12.87 26.60
N HIS A 460 -24.23 -13.23 25.61
CA HIS A 460 -23.64 -12.32 24.65
C HIS A 460 -24.27 -12.49 23.25
N SER A 461 -23.49 -12.85 22.22
CA SER A 461 -23.95 -12.81 20.82
C SER A 461 -24.91 -13.93 20.44
N GLN A 462 -24.99 -15.01 21.22
CA GLN A 462 -25.71 -16.25 20.92
C GLN A 462 -25.27 -16.95 19.62
N LEU A 463 -24.10 -16.60 19.07
CA LEU A 463 -23.62 -17.18 17.82
C LEU A 463 -23.43 -18.70 17.94
N ALA A 464 -22.97 -19.21 19.09
CA ALA A 464 -22.80 -20.64 19.28
C ALA A 464 -24.14 -21.39 19.15
N SER A 465 -25.19 -20.90 19.80
CA SER A 465 -26.53 -21.50 19.75
C SER A 465 -27.17 -21.39 18.38
N ALA A 466 -27.07 -20.22 17.72
CA ALA A 466 -27.57 -20.02 16.36
C ALA A 466 -26.89 -20.96 15.36
N ARG A 467 -25.56 -21.06 15.44
CA ARG A 467 -24.74 -21.96 14.63
C ARG A 467 -25.13 -23.42 14.84
N ALA A 468 -25.30 -23.85 16.10
CA ALA A 468 -25.71 -25.21 16.43
C ALA A 468 -27.10 -25.55 15.88
N GLU A 469 -28.05 -24.61 15.95
CA GLU A 469 -29.40 -24.80 15.42
C GLU A 469 -29.40 -24.94 13.90
N VAL A 470 -28.69 -24.05 13.20
CA VAL A 470 -28.53 -24.17 11.74
C VAL A 470 -27.88 -25.51 11.39
N TRP A 471 -26.79 -25.87 12.08
CA TRP A 471 -26.03 -27.10 11.84
C TRP A 471 -26.88 -28.38 11.99
N LYS A 472 -27.76 -28.46 13.01
CA LYS A 472 -28.72 -29.58 13.15
C LYS A 472 -29.59 -29.76 11.91
N GLY A 473 -30.05 -28.65 11.33
CA GLY A 473 -30.82 -28.66 10.08
C GLY A 473 -30.02 -29.18 8.87
N LEU A 474 -28.69 -29.04 8.90
CA LEU A 474 -27.79 -29.48 7.83
C LEU A 474 -27.48 -30.98 7.91
N GLN A 475 -27.37 -31.52 9.12
CA GLN A 475 -27.07 -32.94 9.35
C GLN A 475 -28.17 -33.91 8.84
N GLY A 476 -29.32 -33.40 8.38
CA GLY A 476 -30.38 -34.16 7.72
C GLY A 476 -30.63 -33.84 6.24
N ALA A 477 -29.88 -32.89 5.63
CA ALA A 477 -30.07 -32.49 4.24
C ALA A 477 -28.75 -32.05 3.57
N SER A 478 -28.51 -32.50 2.32
CA SER A 478 -27.57 -31.81 1.44
C SER A 478 -28.05 -30.37 1.26
N ILE A 479 -27.30 -29.39 1.76
CA ILE A 479 -27.53 -28.00 1.36
C ILE A 479 -27.10 -27.89 -0.10
N LYS A 480 -28.08 -28.01 -1.00
CA LYS A 480 -27.99 -27.45 -2.35
C LYS A 480 -28.09 -25.91 -2.34
N GLU A 481 -28.31 -25.29 -1.18
CA GLU A 481 -28.62 -23.88 -0.97
C GLU A 481 -27.53 -23.17 -0.14
N ARG A 482 -26.25 -23.31 -0.53
CA ARG A 482 -25.12 -22.73 0.22
C ARG A 482 -25.17 -21.21 0.16
N VAL A 483 -24.72 -20.54 1.23
CA VAL A 483 -24.52 -19.09 1.27
C VAL A 483 -23.04 -18.83 1.05
N LEU A 484 -22.73 -17.98 0.07
CA LEU A 484 -21.37 -17.57 -0.26
C LEU A 484 -21.09 -16.20 0.37
N LEU A 485 -20.03 -16.10 1.16
CA LEU A 485 -19.61 -14.88 1.83
C LEU A 485 -18.29 -14.39 1.24
N ALA A 486 -18.19 -13.10 0.97
CA ALA A 486 -16.92 -12.46 0.68
C ALA A 486 -16.28 -11.96 1.98
N HIS A 487 -14.99 -12.25 2.16
CA HIS A 487 -14.17 -11.73 3.25
C HIS A 487 -13.07 -10.85 2.65
N LEU A 488 -13.26 -9.54 2.71
CA LEU A 488 -12.32 -8.55 2.17
C LEU A 488 -11.45 -8.03 3.31
N ASP A 489 -10.16 -8.31 3.25
CA ASP A 489 -9.23 -7.96 4.33
C ASP A 489 -7.77 -7.87 3.82
N THR A 490 -6.78 -7.95 4.71
CA THR A 490 -5.34 -7.88 4.41
C THR A 490 -4.72 -9.20 3.93
N GLY A 491 -5.56 -10.17 3.58
CA GLY A 491 -5.14 -11.56 3.37
C GLY A 491 -5.19 -12.39 4.66
N TYR A 492 -4.87 -13.68 4.57
CA TYR A 492 -4.94 -14.59 5.72
C TYR A 492 -3.85 -15.67 5.63
N TRP A 493 -3.55 -16.38 6.72
CA TRP A 493 -2.61 -17.50 6.73
C TRP A 493 -3.35 -18.81 6.43
N PRO A 494 -3.19 -19.41 5.23
CA PRO A 494 -3.97 -20.61 4.86
C PRO A 494 -3.58 -21.87 5.63
N GLY A 495 -2.39 -21.88 6.26
CA GLY A 495 -1.88 -22.96 7.09
C GLY A 495 -2.30 -22.88 8.56
N HIS A 496 -3.01 -21.83 8.96
CA HIS A 496 -3.45 -21.68 10.35
C HIS A 496 -4.39 -22.85 10.76
N PRO A 497 -4.25 -23.44 11.97
CA PRO A 497 -5.04 -24.61 12.39
C PRO A 497 -6.57 -24.42 12.26
N ALA A 498 -7.07 -23.21 12.53
CA ALA A 498 -8.48 -22.87 12.38
C ALA A 498 -9.03 -22.91 10.93
N PHE A 499 -8.18 -22.96 9.90
CA PHE A 499 -8.62 -22.92 8.49
C PHE A 499 -8.02 -24.01 7.63
N ALA A 500 -6.86 -24.55 8.00
CA ALA A 500 -6.04 -25.42 7.16
C ALA A 500 -6.87 -26.55 6.53
N ASN A 501 -7.75 -27.13 7.34
CA ASN A 501 -8.59 -28.27 6.97
C ASN A 501 -10.05 -27.89 6.66
N ASN A 502 -10.46 -26.62 6.78
CA ASN A 502 -11.84 -26.21 6.54
C ASN A 502 -12.14 -26.14 5.02
N PRO A 503 -12.94 -27.06 4.45
CA PRO A 503 -13.22 -27.11 3.02
C PRO A 503 -14.12 -25.97 2.53
N ASN A 504 -14.76 -25.25 3.46
CA ASN A 504 -15.65 -24.14 3.12
C ASN A 504 -14.90 -22.82 2.94
N ILE A 505 -13.61 -22.76 3.26
CA ILE A 505 -12.73 -21.68 2.82
C ILE A 505 -12.37 -21.94 1.35
N ARG A 506 -13.02 -21.22 0.43
CA ARG A 506 -12.92 -21.37 -1.03
C ARG A 506 -11.60 -20.83 -1.58
N LYS A 507 -10.52 -21.53 -1.27
CA LYS A 507 -9.15 -21.27 -1.76
C LYS A 507 -9.07 -21.21 -3.29
N ASP A 508 -9.98 -21.88 -3.99
CA ASP A 508 -10.09 -21.90 -5.44
C ASP A 508 -10.70 -20.61 -6.04
N LEU A 509 -11.47 -19.86 -5.24
CA LEU A 509 -12.07 -18.58 -5.62
C LEU A 509 -11.34 -17.37 -5.02
N ALA A 510 -10.41 -17.62 -4.09
CA ALA A 510 -9.68 -16.60 -3.36
C ALA A 510 -8.84 -15.74 -4.33
N ARG A 511 -8.87 -14.41 -4.14
CA ARG A 511 -8.20 -13.47 -5.04
C ARG A 511 -7.49 -12.34 -4.29
N SER A 512 -6.27 -12.00 -4.70
CA SER A 512 -5.68 -10.71 -4.32
C SER A 512 -5.97 -9.66 -5.38
N LEU A 513 -6.36 -8.48 -4.93
CA LEU A 513 -6.69 -7.31 -5.74
C LEU A 513 -5.58 -6.25 -5.68
N LEU A 514 -4.47 -6.55 -5.00
CA LEU A 514 -3.30 -5.69 -5.02
C LEU A 514 -2.70 -5.66 -6.42
N SER A 515 -2.51 -4.46 -6.98
CA SER A 515 -2.05 -4.27 -8.37
C SER A 515 -0.70 -4.94 -8.68
N TRP A 516 0.14 -5.21 -7.68
CA TRP A 516 1.38 -5.99 -7.85
C TRP A 516 1.20 -7.51 -7.87
N GLU A 517 0.09 -8.04 -7.37
CA GLU A 517 -0.19 -9.48 -7.29
C GLU A 517 -1.11 -9.95 -8.42
N TRP A 518 -1.58 -9.03 -9.27
CA TRP A 518 -2.56 -9.28 -10.33
C TRP A 518 -2.09 -10.28 -11.39
N GLN A 519 -0.78 -10.51 -11.51
CA GLN A 519 -0.20 -11.49 -12.44
C GLN A 519 -0.14 -12.92 -11.87
N HIS A 520 -0.44 -13.12 -10.58
CA HIS A 520 -0.36 -14.41 -9.88
C HIS A 520 -1.66 -14.69 -9.13
N ASN A 521 -2.65 -15.14 -9.89
CA ASN A 521 -4.06 -15.30 -9.52
C ASN A 521 -4.39 -16.29 -8.37
N ARG A 522 -3.63 -16.37 -7.25
CA ARG A 522 -3.91 -17.30 -6.11
C ARG A 522 -3.37 -16.90 -4.72
N GLU A 523 -2.50 -15.90 -4.56
CA GLU A 523 -1.91 -15.62 -3.24
C GLU A 523 -2.75 -14.61 -2.45
N VAL A 524 -3.75 -15.11 -1.71
CA VAL A 524 -4.43 -14.36 -0.64
C VAL A 524 -3.71 -14.53 0.70
N ALA A 525 -2.54 -15.16 0.67
CA ALA A 525 -1.78 -15.51 1.84
C ALA A 525 -1.19 -14.26 2.53
N ASP A 526 -1.15 -14.25 3.85
CA ASP A 526 -0.25 -13.36 4.60
C ASP A 526 1.18 -13.64 4.15
N LEU A 527 1.91 -12.59 3.75
CA LEU A 527 3.31 -12.71 3.32
C LEU A 527 4.15 -13.42 4.41
N PRO A 528 5.17 -14.21 4.02
CA PRO A 528 6.04 -14.87 4.99
C PRO A 528 6.76 -13.84 5.86
N GLU A 529 7.02 -14.20 7.12
CA GLU A 529 7.40 -13.26 8.19
C GLU A 529 8.73 -12.52 7.91
N ASN A 530 9.58 -13.11 7.08
CA ASN A 530 10.80 -12.50 6.57
C ASN A 530 10.57 -11.33 5.58
N LEU A 531 9.35 -11.09 5.12
CA LEU A 531 8.96 -9.92 4.32
C LEU A 531 8.36 -8.76 5.14
N LYS A 532 7.98 -8.95 6.42
CA LYS A 532 7.53 -7.87 7.32
C LYS A 532 8.59 -6.77 7.48
N LEU A 533 9.85 -7.14 7.35
CA LEU A 533 11.03 -6.29 7.45
C LEU A 533 11.22 -5.30 6.29
N LEU A 534 10.39 -5.38 5.25
CA LEU A 534 10.65 -4.73 3.96
C LEU A 534 9.70 -3.56 3.66
N SER A 535 8.66 -3.34 4.48
CA SER A 535 7.77 -2.19 4.32
C SER A 535 7.28 -1.66 5.67
N ILE A 536 7.50 -0.37 5.86
CA ILE A 536 7.06 0.47 6.99
C ILE A 536 5.52 0.59 7.06
N THR A 537 4.80 -0.02 6.11
CA THR A 537 3.32 -0.02 6.03
C THR A 537 2.70 -1.41 6.29
N LEU A 538 3.49 -2.44 6.63
CA LEU A 538 3.05 -3.84 6.82
C LEU A 538 2.59 -4.21 8.24
N ASP A 539 2.38 -3.24 9.13
CA ASP A 539 2.03 -3.49 10.55
C ASP A 539 0.67 -4.20 10.78
N ASN A 540 -0.10 -4.51 9.72
CA ASN A 540 -1.39 -5.20 9.80
C ASN A 540 -1.43 -6.58 9.10
N GLN A 541 -0.29 -7.19 8.75
CA GLN A 541 -0.26 -8.60 8.31
C GLN A 541 -0.73 -9.53 9.43
N GLY A 542 -1.64 -10.47 9.13
CA GLY A 542 -2.33 -11.28 10.14
C GLY A 542 -3.68 -10.71 10.60
N HIS A 543 -4.06 -9.49 10.20
CA HIS A 543 -5.37 -8.93 10.53
C HIS A 543 -6.51 -9.74 9.90
N GLY A 544 -6.43 -10.04 8.59
CA GLY A 544 -7.42 -10.89 7.94
C GLY A 544 -7.44 -12.34 8.44
N THR A 545 -6.31 -12.85 8.96
CA THR A 545 -6.28 -14.13 9.70
C THR A 545 -7.17 -14.07 10.94
N GLY A 546 -7.06 -13.01 11.74
CA GLY A 546 -7.88 -12.78 12.94
C GLY A 546 -9.37 -12.66 12.62
N THR A 547 -9.73 -11.79 11.66
CA THR A 547 -11.13 -11.54 11.30
C THR A 547 -11.79 -12.74 10.61
N LEU A 548 -11.06 -13.45 9.74
CA LEU A 548 -11.55 -14.70 9.13
C LEU A 548 -11.82 -15.77 10.20
N GLY A 549 -11.04 -15.76 11.28
CA GLY A 549 -11.20 -16.72 12.35
C GLY A 549 -12.44 -16.48 13.19
N LEU A 550 -12.77 -15.22 13.50
CA LEU A 550 -14.04 -14.86 14.13
C LEU A 550 -15.24 -15.14 13.21
N LEU A 551 -15.05 -15.05 11.88
CA LEU A 551 -16.09 -15.34 10.89
C LEU A 551 -16.35 -16.84 10.75
N ALA A 552 -15.30 -17.63 10.51
CA ALA A 552 -15.39 -19.01 10.04
C ALA A 552 -14.31 -19.96 10.59
N GLY A 553 -13.62 -19.58 11.67
CA GLY A 553 -12.62 -20.42 12.33
C GLY A 553 -13.20 -21.76 12.80
N TRP A 554 -12.51 -22.85 12.46
CA TRP A 554 -12.79 -24.17 12.99
C TRP A 554 -12.38 -24.32 14.46
N GLY A 555 -12.76 -25.46 15.04
CA GLY A 555 -12.24 -25.85 16.34
C GLY A 555 -10.76 -26.17 16.26
N VAL A 556 -10.10 -25.96 17.39
CA VAL A 556 -8.66 -26.18 17.56
C VAL A 556 -8.40 -27.05 18.75
N GLU A 557 -7.22 -27.66 18.78
CA GLU A 557 -6.83 -28.54 19.87
C GLU A 557 -6.87 -27.79 21.21
N PRO A 558 -7.36 -28.42 22.29
CA PRO A 558 -7.48 -27.79 23.62
C PRO A 558 -6.17 -27.18 24.14
N GLU A 559 -5.02 -27.69 23.70
CA GLU A 559 -3.69 -27.16 24.03
C GLU A 559 -3.53 -25.68 23.66
N PHE A 560 -4.26 -25.21 22.64
CA PHE A 560 -4.25 -23.83 22.19
C PHE A 560 -5.23 -22.91 22.94
N THR A 561 -6.06 -23.47 23.80
CA THR A 561 -7.16 -22.80 24.53
C THR A 561 -7.04 -23.05 26.03
N ASN A 562 -5.81 -23.16 26.55
CA ASN A 562 -5.51 -23.46 27.96
C ASN A 562 -6.14 -24.75 28.49
N GLY A 563 -6.40 -25.73 27.62
CA GLY A 563 -7.00 -27.02 27.96
C GLY A 563 -8.52 -27.07 27.80
N GLU A 564 -9.18 -25.98 27.41
CA GLU A 564 -10.64 -25.95 27.16
C GLU A 564 -10.99 -26.45 25.76
N ASP A 565 -11.93 -27.41 25.64
CA ASP A 565 -12.58 -27.67 24.35
C ASP A 565 -13.64 -26.60 24.08
N VAL A 566 -13.28 -25.62 23.25
CA VAL A 566 -14.14 -24.47 22.91
C VAL A 566 -15.01 -24.73 21.67
N GLY A 567 -14.91 -25.91 21.06
CA GLY A 567 -15.57 -26.22 19.80
C GLY A 567 -15.18 -25.24 18.69
N PHE A 568 -16.14 -24.83 17.85
CA PHE A 568 -15.88 -23.88 16.77
C PHE A 568 -15.70 -22.45 17.28
N ILE A 569 -14.62 -21.79 16.82
CA ILE A 569 -14.29 -20.40 17.16
C ILE A 569 -15.11 -19.41 16.33
N GLY A 570 -15.30 -19.67 15.03
CA GLY A 570 -16.00 -18.75 14.13
C GLY A 570 -17.51 -18.83 14.24
N GLY A 571 -18.22 -17.74 13.92
CA GLY A 571 -19.69 -17.71 13.94
C GLY A 571 -20.36 -18.59 12.89
N ALA A 572 -19.79 -18.71 11.67
CA ALA A 572 -20.36 -19.45 10.54
C ALA A 572 -19.33 -20.36 9.82
N PRO A 573 -18.70 -21.32 10.52
CA PRO A 573 -17.57 -22.12 10.00
C PRO A 573 -17.91 -23.04 8.83
N PHE A 574 -19.18 -23.30 8.59
CA PHE A 574 -19.69 -24.17 7.54
C PHE A 574 -20.27 -23.42 6.33
N ALA A 575 -20.30 -22.10 6.37
CA ALA A 575 -20.67 -21.29 5.21
C ALA A 575 -19.48 -21.20 4.25
N GLU A 576 -19.74 -21.03 2.94
CA GLU A 576 -18.66 -20.91 1.96
C GLU A 576 -18.09 -19.49 2.01
N ILE A 577 -16.79 -19.37 2.28
CA ILE A 577 -16.10 -18.08 2.40
C ILE A 577 -15.12 -17.92 1.25
N VAL A 578 -15.13 -16.77 0.59
CA VAL A 578 -14.15 -16.37 -0.43
C VAL A 578 -13.24 -15.30 0.17
N PRO A 579 -12.01 -15.65 0.59
CA PRO A 579 -11.04 -14.67 1.07
C PRO A 579 -10.55 -13.79 -0.07
N MET A 580 -10.49 -12.48 0.14
CA MET A 580 -9.97 -11.51 -0.81
C MET A 580 -9.01 -10.53 -0.12
N ARG A 581 -7.80 -10.39 -0.65
CA ARG A 581 -6.80 -9.45 -0.16
C ARG A 581 -6.92 -8.14 -0.93
N ILE A 582 -7.21 -7.03 -0.23
CA ILE A 582 -7.43 -5.72 -0.87
C ILE A 582 -6.44 -4.63 -0.47
N SER A 583 -5.67 -4.84 0.61
CA SER A 583 -4.68 -3.88 1.12
C SER A 583 -3.65 -4.58 2.00
N ASP A 584 -2.53 -3.91 2.27
CA ASP A 584 -1.58 -4.31 3.32
C ASP A 584 -1.88 -3.67 4.68
N SER A 585 -2.81 -2.70 4.72
CA SER A 585 -3.22 -1.95 5.91
C SER A 585 -4.72 -1.86 6.01
N VAL A 586 -5.28 -1.85 7.22
CA VAL A 586 -6.73 -1.72 7.49
C VAL A 586 -7.33 -0.37 7.08
N ILE A 587 -6.48 0.58 6.68
CA ILE A 587 -6.88 1.86 6.11
C ILE A 587 -7.01 1.72 4.59
N ILE A 588 -8.16 2.10 4.04
CA ILE A 588 -8.40 2.17 2.60
C ILE A 588 -7.75 3.43 2.05
N PHE A 589 -6.52 3.30 1.57
CA PHE A 589 -5.83 4.34 0.79
C PHE A 589 -6.26 4.29 -0.68
N ASP A 590 -6.29 3.08 -1.25
CA ASP A 590 -6.73 2.83 -2.61
C ASP A 590 -8.16 2.30 -2.61
N SER A 591 -9.13 3.18 -2.87
CA SER A 591 -10.54 2.78 -2.96
C SER A 591 -10.82 1.84 -4.13
N ASP A 592 -9.92 1.74 -5.13
CA ASP A 592 -10.13 0.85 -6.27
C ASP A 592 -10.02 -0.61 -5.92
N ASN A 593 -9.11 -1.02 -5.03
CA ASN A 593 -9.00 -2.43 -4.65
C ASN A 593 -10.27 -2.91 -3.92
N PHE A 594 -10.88 -2.06 -3.09
CA PHE A 594 -12.20 -2.34 -2.49
C PHE A 594 -13.26 -2.50 -3.58
N CYS A 595 -13.33 -1.55 -4.51
CA CYS A 595 -14.31 -1.55 -5.58
C CYS A 595 -14.19 -2.80 -6.48
N ASP A 596 -12.96 -3.14 -6.90
CA ASP A 596 -12.66 -4.31 -7.72
C ASP A 596 -13.01 -5.61 -6.98
N ALA A 597 -12.77 -5.67 -5.66
CA ALA A 597 -13.14 -6.83 -4.84
C ALA A 597 -14.66 -6.96 -4.66
N LEU A 598 -15.37 -5.86 -4.47
CA LEU A 598 -16.84 -5.86 -4.37
C LEU A 598 -17.50 -6.26 -5.69
N GLU A 599 -16.99 -5.78 -6.83
CA GLU A 599 -17.40 -6.25 -8.16
C GLU A 599 -17.19 -7.76 -8.30
N TYR A 600 -15.99 -8.25 -7.99
CA TYR A 600 -15.70 -9.69 -8.04
C TYR A 600 -16.60 -10.52 -7.11
N ALA A 601 -16.90 -10.02 -5.90
CA ALA A 601 -17.84 -10.67 -4.98
C ALA A 601 -19.27 -10.72 -5.54
N MET A 602 -19.73 -9.65 -6.19
CA MET A 602 -21.04 -9.65 -6.86
C MET A 602 -21.08 -10.61 -8.05
N ASP A 603 -20.00 -10.70 -8.83
CA ASP A 603 -19.91 -11.61 -9.97
C ASP A 603 -19.95 -13.09 -9.54
N LEU A 604 -19.35 -13.40 -8.40
CA LEU A 604 -19.45 -14.73 -7.76
C LEU A 604 -20.84 -15.01 -7.16
N GLY A 605 -21.68 -13.99 -7.01
CA GLY A 605 -22.98 -14.10 -6.36
C GLY A 605 -22.89 -14.23 -4.83
N CYS A 606 -21.87 -13.62 -4.21
CA CYS A 606 -21.80 -13.53 -2.75
C CYS A 606 -23.05 -12.83 -2.17
N GLU A 607 -23.60 -13.37 -1.09
CA GLU A 607 -24.82 -12.86 -0.46
C GLU A 607 -24.51 -12.03 0.81
N VAL A 608 -23.32 -12.19 1.38
CA VAL A 608 -22.84 -11.41 2.52
C VAL A 608 -21.42 -10.95 2.27
N LEU A 609 -21.12 -9.70 2.65
CA LEU A 609 -19.77 -9.14 2.68
C LEU A 609 -19.36 -8.86 4.12
N SER A 610 -18.18 -9.31 4.51
CA SER A 610 -17.49 -8.90 5.74
C SER A 610 -16.22 -8.15 5.36
N MET A 611 -16.06 -6.92 5.85
CA MET A 611 -14.85 -6.12 5.61
C MET A 611 -14.46 -5.26 6.82
N SER A 612 -13.28 -5.54 7.38
CA SER A 612 -12.82 -4.92 8.62
C SER A 612 -11.85 -3.76 8.39
N MET A 613 -12.22 -2.83 7.51
CA MET A 613 -11.35 -1.75 7.00
C MET A 613 -12.17 -0.50 6.67
N GLY A 614 -11.52 0.66 6.55
CA GLY A 614 -12.21 1.86 6.09
C GLY A 614 -11.27 3.01 5.72
N GLY A 615 -11.80 4.04 5.09
CA GLY A 615 -11.04 5.20 4.64
C GLY A 615 -11.92 6.32 4.13
N LYS A 616 -11.38 7.07 3.17
CA LYS A 616 -12.06 8.20 2.55
C LYS A 616 -13.17 7.74 1.59
N PRO A 617 -14.21 8.56 1.43
CA PRO A 617 -15.26 8.24 0.48
C PRO A 617 -14.78 8.31 -0.96
N SER A 618 -15.42 7.53 -1.83
CA SER A 618 -15.30 7.69 -3.28
C SER A 618 -16.64 7.49 -3.97
N ARG A 619 -16.81 8.06 -5.16
CA ARG A 619 -18.06 7.93 -5.92
C ARG A 619 -18.27 6.50 -6.39
N ARG A 620 -17.20 5.84 -6.83
CA ARG A 620 -17.23 4.44 -7.26
C ARG A 620 -17.62 3.52 -6.09
N MET A 621 -17.07 3.77 -4.89
CA MET A 621 -17.42 3.03 -3.68
C MET A 621 -18.92 3.11 -3.40
N ALA A 622 -19.49 4.33 -3.42
CA ALA A 622 -20.92 4.54 -3.20
C ALA A 622 -21.80 3.81 -4.24
N ARG A 623 -21.45 3.90 -5.53
CA ARG A 623 -22.18 3.20 -6.61
C ARG A 623 -22.14 1.68 -6.46
N LEU A 624 -20.99 1.11 -6.12
CA LEU A 624 -20.86 -0.35 -6.01
C LEU A 624 -21.52 -0.90 -4.76
N VAL A 625 -21.47 -0.16 -3.64
CA VAL A 625 -22.30 -0.45 -2.45
C VAL A 625 -23.78 -0.44 -2.81
N ASP A 626 -24.23 0.56 -3.59
CA ASP A 626 -25.60 0.60 -4.06
C ASP A 626 -25.95 -0.63 -4.90
N GLN A 627 -25.12 -1.00 -5.87
CA GLN A 627 -25.35 -2.17 -6.72
C GLN A 627 -25.36 -3.50 -5.92
N ALA A 628 -24.45 -3.66 -4.97
CA ALA A 628 -24.38 -4.85 -4.12
C ALA A 628 -25.65 -4.99 -3.26
N TYR A 629 -26.10 -3.89 -2.66
CA TYR A 629 -27.38 -3.86 -1.94
C TYR A 629 -28.57 -4.16 -2.87
N GLU A 630 -28.63 -3.56 -4.06
CA GLU A 630 -29.72 -3.85 -5.02
C GLU A 630 -29.78 -5.33 -5.44
N ARG A 631 -28.64 -6.03 -5.42
CA ARG A 631 -28.51 -7.48 -5.66
C ARG A 631 -28.78 -8.34 -4.42
N GLY A 632 -29.17 -7.74 -3.30
CA GLY A 632 -29.54 -8.45 -2.07
C GLY A 632 -28.37 -8.88 -1.20
N MET A 633 -27.17 -8.30 -1.40
CA MET A 633 -26.02 -8.55 -0.55
C MET A 633 -26.15 -7.81 0.79
N ALA A 634 -25.99 -8.53 1.90
CA ALA A 634 -25.84 -7.92 3.22
C ALA A 634 -24.39 -7.47 3.42
N ILE A 635 -24.15 -6.17 3.45
CA ILE A 635 -22.80 -5.59 3.51
C ILE A 635 -22.49 -5.18 4.95
N VAL A 636 -21.46 -5.74 5.56
CA VAL A 636 -21.06 -5.46 6.95
C VAL A 636 -19.63 -4.96 6.97
N THR A 637 -19.41 -3.77 7.53
CA THR A 637 -18.08 -3.15 7.54
C THR A 637 -17.75 -2.53 8.89
N ALA A 638 -16.48 -2.58 9.29
CA ALA A 638 -16.02 -1.99 10.56
C ALA A 638 -16.32 -0.48 10.61
N ALA A 639 -16.88 -0.03 11.73
CA ALA A 639 -17.15 1.40 11.94
C ALA A 639 -15.87 2.25 11.91
N GLY A 640 -14.71 1.67 12.25
CA GLY A 640 -13.44 2.38 12.39
C GLY A 640 -12.95 2.35 13.83
N ASN A 641 -11.70 2.77 14.05
CA ASN A 641 -11.12 2.86 15.38
C ASN A 641 -10.39 4.20 15.55
N TYR A 642 -10.36 4.66 16.80
CA TYR A 642 -9.65 5.85 17.24
C TYR A 642 -8.52 5.44 18.19
N ILE A 643 -7.28 5.76 17.85
CA ILE A 643 -6.11 5.39 18.66
C ILE A 643 -5.50 6.67 19.24
N ARG A 644 -5.28 6.66 20.55
CA ARG A 644 -4.47 7.67 21.24
C ARG A 644 -3.04 7.14 21.39
N LYS A 645 -2.03 7.94 21.07
CA LYS A 645 -0.61 7.62 21.30
C LYS A 645 0.10 8.82 21.92
N GLY A 646 0.11 8.87 23.25
CA GLY A 646 0.57 10.06 23.98
C GLY A 646 -0.26 11.31 23.63
N PRO A 647 0.36 12.41 23.16
CA PRO A 647 -0.36 13.58 22.66
C PRO A 647 -0.93 13.40 21.24
N ALA A 648 -0.42 12.42 20.48
CA ALA A 648 -0.84 12.16 19.10
C ALA A 648 -2.17 11.38 19.04
N ARG A 649 -2.92 11.61 17.97
CA ARG A 649 -4.19 10.95 17.65
C ARG A 649 -4.09 10.32 16.27
N ILE A 650 -4.59 9.11 16.12
CA ILE A 650 -4.58 8.37 14.86
C ILE A 650 -6.01 7.91 14.54
N GLY A 651 -6.49 8.34 13.38
CA GLY A 651 -7.84 8.06 12.91
C GLY A 651 -8.91 8.97 13.53
N PRO A 652 -10.09 9.09 12.90
CA PRO A 652 -11.19 9.90 13.41
C PRO A 652 -11.91 9.19 14.57
N LYS A 653 -12.55 9.97 15.46
CA LYS A 653 -13.38 9.43 16.55
C LYS A 653 -14.74 8.90 16.07
N ARG A 654 -15.09 9.16 14.82
CA ARG A 654 -16.36 8.85 14.19
C ARG A 654 -16.21 7.77 13.13
N MET A 655 -17.33 7.23 12.66
CA MET A 655 -17.31 6.22 11.60
C MET A 655 -16.55 6.70 10.38
N ILE A 656 -16.06 5.78 9.56
CA ILE A 656 -15.43 6.05 8.27
C ILE A 656 -16.17 5.35 7.13
N TYR A 657 -15.81 5.62 5.88
CA TYR A 657 -16.40 4.93 4.73
C TYR A 657 -15.71 3.59 4.50
N PRO A 658 -16.43 2.54 4.03
CA PRO A 658 -17.83 2.53 3.62
C PRO A 658 -18.87 2.39 4.75
N ALA A 659 -18.48 2.24 6.03
CA ALA A 659 -19.43 2.01 7.13
C ALA A 659 -20.49 3.11 7.27
N ARG A 660 -20.16 4.35 6.92
CA ARG A 660 -21.11 5.47 6.90
C ARG A 660 -22.23 5.36 5.85
N PHE A 661 -22.09 4.50 4.84
CA PHE A 661 -23.11 4.42 3.80
C PHE A 661 -24.41 3.77 4.32
N PRO A 662 -25.60 4.33 4.01
CA PRO A 662 -26.89 3.83 4.50
C PRO A 662 -27.17 2.34 4.19
N ARG A 663 -26.63 1.84 3.08
CA ARG A 663 -26.82 0.46 2.63
C ARG A 663 -25.82 -0.53 3.24
N VAL A 664 -24.93 -0.05 4.09
CA VAL A 664 -23.96 -0.85 4.85
C VAL A 664 -24.46 -1.00 6.29
N ILE A 665 -24.18 -2.15 6.89
CA ILE A 665 -24.34 -2.36 8.33
C ILE A 665 -23.01 -1.98 8.98
N ALA A 666 -22.97 -0.81 9.63
CA ALA A 666 -21.78 -0.37 10.35
C ALA A 666 -21.62 -1.18 11.65
N ALA A 667 -20.48 -1.85 11.79
CA ALA A 667 -20.17 -2.66 12.96
C ALA A 667 -19.48 -1.82 14.05
N CYS A 668 -20.24 -1.44 15.09
CA CYS A 668 -19.73 -0.79 16.30
C CYS A 668 -19.26 -1.83 17.34
N GLY A 669 -18.55 -1.36 18.37
CA GLY A 669 -17.98 -2.23 19.40
C GLY A 669 -18.68 -2.14 20.77
N ALA A 670 -18.98 -3.29 21.37
CA ALA A 670 -19.45 -3.43 22.75
C ALA A 670 -18.53 -4.38 23.53
N CYS A 671 -18.12 -4.01 24.74
CA CYS A 671 -17.29 -4.87 25.59
C CYS A 671 -18.13 -5.98 26.25
N SER A 672 -17.50 -6.92 26.98
CA SER A 672 -18.25 -8.02 27.62
C SER A 672 -19.28 -7.58 28.64
N ASN A 673 -19.05 -6.44 29.30
CA ASN A 673 -20.03 -5.83 30.20
C ASN A 673 -21.19 -5.12 29.46
N GLN A 674 -21.32 -5.32 28.15
CA GLN A 674 -22.34 -4.72 27.27
C GLN A 674 -22.28 -3.19 27.18
N LEU A 675 -21.22 -2.56 27.71
CA LEU A 675 -20.96 -1.14 27.58
C LEU A 675 -20.04 -0.84 26.39
N PRO A 676 -20.04 0.40 25.86
CA PRO A 676 -19.38 0.67 24.60
C PRO A 676 -17.87 0.48 24.70
N TYR A 677 -17.25 0.13 23.57
CA TYR A 677 -15.79 0.16 23.39
C TYR A 677 -15.29 1.61 23.25
N ASP A 678 -15.56 2.41 24.28
CA ASP A 678 -15.27 3.84 24.40
C ASP A 678 -14.98 4.13 25.88
N PHE A 679 -13.79 4.65 26.16
CA PHE A 679 -13.32 4.89 27.52
C PHE A 679 -14.19 5.92 28.26
N ALA A 680 -14.72 6.93 27.56
CA ALA A 680 -15.59 7.92 28.19
C ALA A 680 -16.93 7.29 28.61
N ALA A 681 -17.47 6.38 27.79
CA ALA A 681 -18.65 5.60 28.13
C ALA A 681 -18.36 4.63 29.29
N GLN A 682 -17.25 3.88 29.25
CA GLN A 682 -16.87 2.98 30.36
C GLN A 682 -16.73 3.73 31.68
N ARG A 683 -16.04 4.88 31.71
CA ARG A 683 -15.92 5.70 32.93
C ARG A 683 -17.26 6.22 33.45
N LYS A 684 -18.17 6.55 32.55
CA LYS A 684 -19.48 7.11 32.89
C LYS A 684 -20.46 6.05 33.40
N TYR A 685 -20.45 4.87 32.79
CA TYR A 685 -21.50 3.86 33.00
C TYR A 685 -21.02 2.62 33.77
N ALA A 686 -19.71 2.42 33.97
CA ALA A 686 -19.14 1.37 34.83
C ALA A 686 -18.24 1.96 35.94
N PRO A 687 -18.83 2.36 37.09
CA PRO A 687 -18.07 2.82 38.25
C PRO A 687 -17.08 1.74 38.74
N GLY A 688 -15.78 2.04 38.72
CA GLY A 688 -14.72 1.13 39.18
C GLY A 688 -13.90 0.46 38.07
N ALA A 689 -14.28 0.61 36.79
CA ALA A 689 -13.46 0.15 35.67
C ALA A 689 -12.12 0.91 35.62
N LYS A 690 -10.98 0.18 35.65
CA LYS A 690 -9.62 0.74 35.50
C LYS A 690 -9.38 1.16 34.05
N SER A 691 -9.97 2.28 33.63
CA SER A 691 -10.04 2.67 32.22
C SER A 691 -9.27 3.96 31.95
N PHE A 692 -7.94 3.82 31.88
CA PHE A 692 -7.10 4.84 31.29
C PHE A 692 -5.73 4.30 30.85
N ASP A 693 -5.49 4.32 29.54
CA ASP A 693 -4.15 4.26 28.95
C ASP A 693 -4.08 5.38 27.89
N PHE A 694 -2.95 6.09 27.84
CA PHE A 694 -2.66 7.09 26.82
C PHE A 694 -2.26 6.48 25.47
N ASN A 695 -2.15 5.15 25.40
CA ASN A 695 -1.68 4.37 24.24
C ASN A 695 -2.67 3.26 23.80
N ALA A 696 -3.99 3.43 24.01
CA ALA A 696 -5.00 2.41 23.71
C ALA A 696 -6.01 2.84 22.63
N MET A 697 -6.62 1.85 21.98
CA MET A 697 -7.62 2.01 20.92
C MET A 697 -9.06 2.02 21.47
N GLU A 698 -9.93 2.81 20.84
CA GLU A 698 -11.37 2.87 21.05
C GLU A 698 -12.11 2.60 19.72
N GLY A 699 -13.34 2.11 19.79
CA GLY A 699 -14.19 1.88 18.62
C GLY A 699 -14.95 3.13 18.21
N CYS A 700 -15.05 3.35 16.89
CA CYS A 700 -15.82 4.46 16.36
C CYS A 700 -17.33 4.19 16.42
N TRP A 701 -18.08 5.27 16.63
CA TRP A 701 -19.54 5.34 16.56
C TRP A 701 -19.93 6.76 16.11
N GLY A 702 -21.17 6.93 15.68
CA GLY A 702 -21.62 8.16 15.01
C GLY A 702 -21.00 8.35 13.62
N PRO A 703 -21.42 9.37 12.85
CA PRO A 703 -22.33 10.44 13.24
C PRO A 703 -23.79 9.96 13.40
N ALA A 704 -24.63 10.77 14.04
CA ALA A 704 -26.00 10.39 14.41
C ALA A 704 -26.86 9.93 13.21
N HIS A 705 -26.68 10.52 12.03
CA HIS A 705 -27.42 10.13 10.82
C HIS A 705 -27.02 8.75 10.26
N ALA A 706 -25.84 8.24 10.61
CA ALA A 706 -25.36 6.92 10.21
C ALA A 706 -25.80 5.81 11.18
N MET A 707 -26.08 6.18 12.44
CA MET A 707 -26.48 5.23 13.49
C MET A 707 -27.75 4.41 13.21
N PRO A 708 -28.78 4.88 12.47
CA PRO A 708 -29.92 4.05 12.09
C PRO A 708 -29.52 2.80 11.28
N TYR A 709 -28.33 2.81 10.68
CA TYR A 709 -27.81 1.71 9.87
C TYR A 709 -26.73 0.88 10.59
N ALA A 710 -26.42 1.24 11.84
CA ALA A 710 -25.38 0.59 12.64
C ALA A 710 -25.95 -0.48 13.58
N MET A 711 -25.08 -1.42 13.97
CA MET A 711 -25.30 -2.33 15.10
C MET A 711 -23.96 -2.66 15.77
N ALA A 712 -23.98 -3.02 17.04
CA ALA A 712 -22.78 -3.41 17.77
C ALA A 712 -22.61 -4.94 17.87
N ALA A 713 -21.36 -5.38 17.96
CA ALA A 713 -21.00 -6.73 18.40
C ALA A 713 -19.75 -6.68 19.29
N TYR A 714 -19.35 -7.84 19.81
CA TYR A 714 -18.46 -7.88 20.97
C TYR A 714 -16.99 -7.64 20.62
N THR A 715 -16.36 -6.72 21.34
CA THR A 715 -14.95 -6.34 21.26
C THR A 715 -14.61 -5.42 22.45
N PRO A 716 -13.37 -5.37 22.94
CA PRO A 716 -12.21 -6.18 22.56
C PRO A 716 -12.18 -7.47 23.38
N ASN A 717 -10.99 -8.05 23.55
CA ASN A 717 -10.77 -9.27 24.32
C ASN A 717 -11.50 -10.51 23.78
N VAL A 718 -11.67 -10.59 22.46
CA VAL A 718 -12.18 -11.78 21.76
C VAL A 718 -11.00 -12.60 21.19
N PRO A 719 -11.18 -13.86 20.76
CA PRO A 719 -10.06 -14.66 20.29
C PRO A 719 -9.53 -14.09 18.97
N TRP A 720 -8.20 -14.06 18.84
CA TRP A 720 -7.51 -13.53 17.68
C TRP A 720 -6.50 -14.51 17.15
N MET A 721 -6.67 -14.88 15.89
CA MET A 721 -5.87 -15.89 15.20
C MET A 721 -4.59 -15.23 14.69
N VAL A 722 -3.44 -15.81 15.02
CA VAL A 722 -2.13 -15.24 14.71
C VAL A 722 -1.23 -16.24 14.01
N LYS A 723 -0.27 -15.72 13.24
CA LYS A 723 0.72 -16.54 12.53
C LYS A 723 1.85 -16.97 13.47
N ASP A 724 1.53 -17.84 14.41
CA ASP A 724 2.46 -18.46 15.35
C ASP A 724 2.13 -19.96 15.43
N GLU A 725 3.10 -20.82 15.11
CA GLU A 725 2.90 -22.28 15.08
C GLU A 725 2.77 -22.88 16.49
N GLN A 726 3.31 -22.22 17.52
CA GLN A 726 3.28 -22.69 18.91
C GLN A 726 2.10 -22.11 19.68
N LYS A 727 1.72 -20.86 19.39
CA LYS A 727 0.59 -20.16 20.01
C LYS A 727 -0.29 -19.48 18.96
N PRO A 728 -1.06 -20.24 18.17
CA PRO A 728 -1.88 -19.70 17.07
C PRO A 728 -3.03 -18.79 17.53
N PHE A 729 -3.24 -18.60 18.84
CA PHE A 729 -4.37 -17.85 19.41
C PHE A 729 -3.94 -16.87 20.48
N LYS A 730 -4.53 -15.68 20.46
CA LYS A 730 -4.48 -14.69 21.54
C LYS A 730 -5.89 -14.39 22.06
N LYS A 731 -6.00 -13.95 23.31
CA LYS A 731 -7.26 -13.50 23.92
C LYS A 731 -7.50 -11.98 23.82
N SER A 732 -6.62 -11.26 23.12
CA SER A 732 -6.56 -9.79 23.05
C SER A 732 -7.14 -9.20 21.76
N GLY A 733 -7.95 -9.95 21.00
CA GLY A 733 -8.57 -9.46 19.77
C GLY A 733 -9.44 -8.23 20.03
N GLY A 734 -9.20 -7.14 19.31
CA GLY A 734 -9.81 -5.84 19.57
C GLY A 734 -10.12 -5.04 18.32
N GLY A 735 -10.85 -3.94 18.48
CA GLY A 735 -11.31 -3.11 17.37
C GLY A 735 -12.70 -3.48 16.84
N THR A 736 -13.31 -2.53 16.14
CA THR A 736 -14.55 -2.78 15.38
C THR A 736 -14.37 -3.85 14.29
N SER A 737 -13.11 -4.12 13.91
CA SER A 737 -12.70 -5.28 13.11
C SER A 737 -13.05 -6.63 13.72
N SER A 738 -13.12 -6.75 15.05
CA SER A 738 -13.54 -7.96 15.76
C SER A 738 -15.07 -8.13 15.81
N ALA A 739 -15.80 -7.01 15.84
CA ALA A 739 -17.27 -6.99 15.83
C ALA A 739 -17.85 -7.33 14.43
N THR A 740 -17.21 -6.84 13.38
CA THR A 740 -17.62 -7.01 11.97
C THR A 740 -17.91 -8.47 11.55
N PRO A 741 -16.98 -9.44 11.76
CA PRO A 741 -17.21 -10.82 11.34
C PRO A 741 -18.34 -11.51 12.11
N GLN A 742 -18.62 -11.11 13.36
CA GLN A 742 -19.73 -11.67 14.14
C GLN A 742 -21.09 -11.31 13.52
N ILE A 743 -21.27 -10.05 13.10
CA ILE A 743 -22.49 -9.58 12.45
C ILE A 743 -22.66 -10.25 11.09
N ALA A 744 -21.58 -10.36 10.29
CA ALA A 744 -21.60 -11.05 9.02
C ALA A 744 -21.93 -12.55 9.16
N ALA A 745 -21.41 -13.21 10.20
CA ALA A 745 -21.75 -14.60 10.51
C ALA A 745 -23.24 -14.75 10.84
N ALA A 746 -23.80 -13.86 11.67
CA ALA A 746 -25.22 -13.90 12.01
C ALA A 746 -26.12 -13.68 10.77
N ALA A 747 -25.76 -12.75 9.88
CA ALA A 747 -26.44 -12.55 8.60
C ALA A 747 -26.45 -13.83 7.76
N ALA A 748 -25.31 -14.51 7.64
CA ALA A 748 -25.23 -15.76 6.88
C ALA A 748 -26.03 -16.90 7.51
N LEU A 749 -25.97 -17.08 8.84
CA LEU A 749 -26.78 -18.08 9.53
C LEU A 749 -28.28 -17.85 9.30
N TRP A 750 -28.74 -16.61 9.36
CA TRP A 750 -30.12 -16.24 9.09
C TRP A 750 -30.52 -16.54 7.65
N LEU A 751 -29.69 -16.15 6.66
CA LEU A 751 -29.93 -16.46 5.26
C LEU A 751 -30.02 -17.97 5.00
N ILE A 752 -29.10 -18.77 5.56
CA ILE A 752 -29.12 -20.24 5.43
C ILE A 752 -30.45 -20.80 5.94
N ARG A 753 -30.94 -20.31 7.09
CA ARG A 753 -32.17 -20.80 7.72
C ARG A 753 -33.44 -20.46 6.94
N HIS A 754 -33.45 -19.32 6.24
CA HIS A 754 -34.65 -18.73 5.64
C HIS A 754 -34.61 -18.65 4.10
N LYS A 755 -33.58 -19.20 3.45
CA LYS A 755 -33.36 -19.14 1.99
C LYS A 755 -34.56 -19.56 1.14
N LYS A 756 -35.24 -20.64 1.52
CA LYS A 756 -36.44 -21.13 0.81
C LYS A 756 -37.59 -20.11 0.84
N GLU A 757 -37.78 -19.48 1.99
CA GLU A 757 -38.84 -18.49 2.18
C GLU A 757 -38.54 -17.20 1.43
N LEU A 758 -37.28 -16.73 1.46
CA LEU A 758 -36.82 -15.59 0.66
C LEU A 758 -37.08 -15.78 -0.84
N ARG A 759 -36.88 -17.00 -1.36
CA ARG A 759 -37.20 -17.33 -2.76
C ARG A 759 -38.70 -17.34 -3.02
N ARG A 760 -39.49 -17.92 -2.11
CA ARG A 760 -40.96 -17.96 -2.22
C ARG A 760 -41.57 -16.56 -2.27
N LEU A 761 -41.01 -15.62 -1.51
CA LEU A 761 -41.42 -14.22 -1.47
C LEU A 761 -40.82 -13.36 -2.59
N GLY A 762 -39.93 -13.91 -3.42
CA GLY A 762 -39.25 -13.18 -4.50
C GLY A 762 -38.21 -12.17 -4.02
N TYR A 763 -37.72 -12.29 -2.78
CA TYR A 763 -36.72 -11.38 -2.21
C TYR A 763 -35.30 -11.76 -2.62
N ASN A 764 -35.05 -13.05 -2.87
CA ASN A 764 -33.73 -13.58 -3.18
C ASN A 764 -33.08 -12.85 -4.36
N GLY A 765 -31.87 -12.31 -4.16
CA GLY A 765 -31.12 -11.58 -5.19
C GLY A 765 -31.63 -10.16 -5.46
N THR A 766 -32.47 -9.61 -4.58
CA THR A 766 -32.99 -8.24 -4.65
C THR A 766 -32.67 -7.50 -3.35
N TRP A 767 -32.73 -6.17 -3.37
CA TRP A 767 -32.56 -5.34 -2.17
C TRP A 767 -33.43 -5.75 -0.97
N LYS A 768 -34.58 -6.39 -1.22
CA LYS A 768 -35.45 -6.88 -0.14
C LYS A 768 -34.80 -8.00 0.68
N GLN A 769 -33.89 -8.78 0.10
CA GLN A 769 -33.10 -9.76 0.86
C GLN A 769 -32.16 -9.07 1.84
N ALA A 770 -31.43 -8.04 1.39
CA ALA A 770 -30.53 -7.28 2.24
C ALA A 770 -31.30 -6.61 3.38
N GLU A 771 -32.47 -6.03 3.07
CA GLU A 771 -33.32 -5.41 4.10
C GLU A 771 -33.93 -6.43 5.06
N ALA A 772 -34.36 -7.60 4.57
CA ALA A 772 -34.87 -8.66 5.44
C ALA A 772 -33.83 -9.13 6.46
N VAL A 773 -32.56 -9.25 6.06
CA VAL A 773 -31.44 -9.53 6.97
C VAL A 773 -31.28 -8.40 7.99
N ARG A 774 -31.24 -7.14 7.55
CA ARG A 774 -31.10 -5.96 8.44
C ARG A 774 -32.20 -5.93 9.49
N GLN A 775 -33.45 -6.07 9.06
CA GLN A 775 -34.62 -6.08 9.95
C GLN A 775 -34.56 -7.23 10.96
N ALA A 776 -34.20 -8.44 10.53
CA ALA A 776 -34.05 -9.57 11.46
C ALA A 776 -32.98 -9.30 12.53
N LEU A 777 -31.81 -8.78 12.14
CA LEU A 777 -30.73 -8.47 13.08
C LEU A 777 -31.07 -7.29 14.00
N PHE A 778 -31.68 -6.22 13.47
CA PHE A 778 -31.96 -4.99 14.21
C PHE A 778 -33.14 -5.14 15.19
N GLN A 779 -34.14 -5.94 14.83
CA GLN A 779 -35.29 -6.18 15.69
C GLN A 779 -34.96 -7.13 16.85
N SER A 780 -34.05 -8.09 16.64
CA SER A 780 -33.64 -9.03 17.69
C SER A 780 -32.54 -8.51 18.60
N ALA A 781 -31.85 -7.44 18.21
CA ALA A 781 -30.70 -6.91 18.94
C ALA A 781 -31.02 -6.56 20.40
N TYR A 782 -30.07 -6.78 21.28
CA TYR A 782 -30.15 -6.41 22.69
C TYR A 782 -30.03 -4.89 22.85
N LYS A 783 -31.02 -4.29 23.52
CA LYS A 783 -31.14 -2.83 23.73
C LYS A 783 -31.07 -2.42 25.20
N GLY A 784 -30.84 -3.37 26.11
CA GLY A 784 -30.91 -3.16 27.56
C GLY A 784 -29.63 -2.63 28.21
N ALA A 785 -28.60 -2.30 27.42
CA ALA A 785 -27.32 -1.81 27.94
C ALA A 785 -27.43 -0.46 28.68
N PHE A 786 -28.49 0.30 28.39
CA PHE A 786 -28.75 1.60 29.00
C PHE A 786 -30.23 1.74 29.36
N GLU A 787 -30.51 2.50 30.42
CA GLU A 787 -31.88 2.91 30.77
C GLU A 787 -32.46 3.90 29.74
N ASP A 788 -31.63 4.83 29.26
CA ASP A 788 -32.00 5.79 28.20
C ASP A 788 -31.72 5.21 26.82
N ALA A 789 -32.78 4.89 26.08
CA ALA A 789 -32.71 4.33 24.72
C ALA A 789 -31.89 5.19 23.75
N ARG A 790 -31.78 6.51 23.97
CA ARG A 790 -30.96 7.40 23.14
C ARG A 790 -29.47 7.06 23.22
N GLN A 791 -29.01 6.44 24.32
CA GLN A 791 -27.63 5.98 24.43
C GLN A 791 -27.40 4.72 23.57
N THR A 792 -28.38 3.81 23.53
CA THR A 792 -28.35 2.66 22.62
C THR A 792 -28.28 3.14 21.17
N GLU A 793 -29.15 4.07 20.77
CA GLU A 793 -29.12 4.67 19.43
C GLU A 793 -27.77 5.34 19.11
N LYS A 794 -27.22 6.08 20.07
CA LYS A 794 -25.95 6.80 19.91
C LYS A 794 -24.74 5.89 19.74
N TYR A 795 -24.60 4.84 20.56
CA TYR A 795 -23.40 4.01 20.59
C TYR A 795 -23.53 2.74 19.75
N TYR A 796 -24.75 2.21 19.62
CA TYR A 796 -25.01 0.89 19.02
C TYR A 796 -26.01 0.94 17.88
N GLY A 797 -26.63 2.08 17.60
CA GLY A 797 -27.66 2.18 16.57
C GLY A 797 -28.85 1.30 16.92
N ASN A 798 -28.95 0.16 16.27
CA ASN A 798 -30.04 -0.79 16.49
C ASN A 798 -29.84 -1.72 17.70
N GLY A 799 -28.68 -1.69 18.37
CA GLY A 799 -28.39 -2.49 19.57
C GLY A 799 -27.23 -3.48 19.38
N ILE A 800 -27.05 -4.37 20.34
CA ILE A 800 -25.97 -5.38 20.35
C ILE A 800 -26.48 -6.70 19.75
N LEU A 801 -25.68 -7.34 18.89
CA LEU A 801 -26.02 -8.57 18.18
C LEU A 801 -26.59 -9.68 19.09
N ARG A 802 -27.69 -10.30 18.65
CA ARG A 802 -28.31 -11.52 19.22
C ARG A 802 -28.68 -12.48 18.09
N ALA A 803 -27.75 -13.35 17.72
CA ALA A 803 -27.84 -14.17 16.51
C ALA A 803 -28.94 -15.24 16.59
N MET A 804 -29.11 -15.90 17.74
CA MET A 804 -30.14 -16.94 17.88
C MET A 804 -31.54 -16.32 17.93
N ASP A 805 -31.68 -15.15 18.55
CA ASP A 805 -32.94 -14.42 18.56
C ASP A 805 -33.28 -13.91 17.15
N ALA A 806 -32.31 -13.44 16.36
CA ALA A 806 -32.50 -13.12 14.95
C ALA A 806 -32.96 -14.36 14.15
N LEU A 807 -32.31 -15.51 14.38
CA LEU A 807 -32.60 -16.76 13.68
C LEU A 807 -34.05 -17.23 13.87
N LYS A 808 -34.63 -16.99 15.06
CA LYS A 808 -36.03 -17.31 15.40
C LYS A 808 -37.03 -16.40 14.69
N LEU A 809 -36.65 -15.19 14.30
CA LEU A 809 -37.51 -14.31 13.51
C LEU A 809 -37.66 -14.90 12.09
N GLY A 810 -38.91 -15.03 11.63
CA GLY A 810 -39.20 -15.38 10.24
C GLY A 810 -38.82 -14.26 9.27
N VAL A 811 -38.99 -14.50 7.96
CA VAL A 811 -38.75 -13.46 6.94
C VAL A 811 -39.75 -12.32 7.14
N PRO A 812 -39.29 -11.09 7.49
CA PRO A 812 -40.18 -9.95 7.69
C PRO A 812 -40.81 -9.51 6.36
N THR A 813 -41.95 -8.85 6.44
CA THR A 813 -42.56 -8.20 5.27
C THR A 813 -41.76 -6.95 4.93
N ILE A 814 -41.24 -6.86 3.70
CA ILE A 814 -40.45 -5.72 3.22
C ILE A 814 -41.22 -4.94 2.15
N ASP A 815 -41.53 -3.68 2.47
CA ASP A 815 -42.11 -2.70 1.58
C ASP A 815 -41.10 -1.62 1.16
N ASP A 816 -41.44 -0.84 0.14
CA ASP A 816 -40.53 0.11 -0.51
C ASP A 816 -40.11 1.28 0.40
N SER A 817 -40.85 1.58 1.47
CA SER A 817 -40.49 2.63 2.44
C SER A 817 -39.31 2.23 3.34
N MET A 818 -39.05 0.92 3.45
CA MET A 818 -37.90 0.38 4.19
C MET A 818 -36.61 0.41 3.37
N LYS A 819 -36.69 0.74 2.08
CA LYS A 819 -35.53 0.74 1.20
C LYS A 819 -34.53 1.80 1.66
N ALA A 820 -33.32 1.38 2.00
CA ALA A 820 -32.27 2.29 2.40
C ALA A 820 -31.93 3.29 1.27
N PRO A 821 -31.71 4.57 1.60
CA PRO A 821 -31.40 5.59 0.61
C PRO A 821 -30.11 5.25 -0.15
N SER A 822 -29.98 5.81 -1.36
CA SER A 822 -28.78 5.59 -2.18
C SER A 822 -27.55 6.20 -1.51
N SER A 823 -26.48 5.42 -1.46
CA SER A 823 -25.17 5.82 -0.94
C SER A 823 -24.55 6.92 -1.81
N ALA A 824 -24.84 6.94 -3.11
CA ALA A 824 -24.40 8.02 -4.01
C ALA A 824 -25.06 9.37 -3.69
N SER A 825 -26.16 9.36 -2.92
CA SER A 825 -26.86 10.56 -2.44
C SER A 825 -26.60 10.89 -0.96
N SER A 826 -25.80 10.07 -0.26
CA SER A 826 -25.64 10.14 1.19
C SER A 826 -24.50 11.06 1.66
N TRP A 827 -24.06 12.01 0.84
CA TRP A 827 -23.06 13.04 1.17
C TRP A 827 -23.61 14.13 2.11
N GLY A 828 -24.57 13.78 2.98
CA GLY A 828 -25.57 14.66 3.59
C GLY A 828 -25.08 16.06 3.95
N GLY A 829 -24.17 16.16 4.94
CA GLY A 829 -23.67 17.46 5.42
C GLY A 829 -22.93 18.25 4.34
N ALA A 830 -22.04 17.62 3.58
CA ALA A 830 -21.31 18.27 2.48
C ALA A 830 -22.25 18.74 1.35
N PHE A 831 -23.28 17.96 1.03
CA PHE A 831 -24.28 18.32 0.03
C PHE A 831 -25.18 19.46 0.49
N GLU A 832 -25.57 19.51 1.76
CA GLU A 832 -26.33 20.64 2.31
C GLU A 832 -25.49 21.93 2.35
N ILE A 833 -24.20 21.86 2.72
CA ILE A 833 -23.27 23.02 2.60
C ILE A 833 -23.24 23.52 1.16
N LEU A 834 -23.03 22.61 0.20
CA LEU A 834 -22.95 22.98 -1.21
C LEU A 834 -24.29 23.53 -1.75
N LYS A 835 -25.43 22.95 -1.38
CA LYS A 835 -26.76 23.50 -1.71
C LYS A 835 -26.93 24.93 -1.21
N LEU A 836 -26.56 25.19 0.05
CA LEU A 836 -26.60 26.53 0.63
C LEU A 836 -25.70 27.49 -0.15
N LEU A 837 -24.48 27.08 -0.52
CA LEU A 837 -23.56 27.85 -1.36
C LEU A 837 -24.08 28.09 -2.79
N PHE A 838 -24.80 27.13 -3.39
CA PHE A 838 -25.37 27.29 -4.73
C PHE A 838 -26.65 28.14 -4.75
N SER A 839 -27.34 28.24 -3.62
CA SER A 839 -28.57 29.03 -3.48
C SER A 839 -28.32 30.55 -3.47
N SER A 840 -27.10 31.01 -3.15
CA SER A 840 -26.72 32.44 -3.10
C SER A 840 -26.38 33.09 -4.47
N LYS A 841 -26.50 32.35 -5.58
CA LYS A 841 -26.33 32.76 -7.00
C LYS A 841 -25.39 33.93 -7.36
N LYS A 842 -24.20 33.54 -7.80
CA LYS A 842 -23.53 34.01 -9.05
C LYS A 842 -22.50 32.99 -9.58
N ALA A 843 -21.96 32.12 -8.70
CA ALA A 843 -20.89 31.16 -9.03
C ALA A 843 -21.35 29.85 -9.73
N ALA A 844 -22.58 29.37 -9.47
CA ALA A 844 -23.04 28.05 -9.95
C ALA A 844 -23.10 27.90 -11.48
N ASN A 845 -23.37 28.98 -12.21
CA ASN A 845 -23.51 28.94 -13.67
C ASN A 845 -22.17 28.82 -14.42
N ALA A 846 -21.03 28.95 -13.72
CA ALA A 846 -19.69 28.87 -14.33
C ALA A 846 -19.01 27.50 -14.15
N ILE A 847 -19.65 26.56 -13.44
CA ILE A 847 -19.08 25.26 -13.07
C ILE A 847 -19.72 24.16 -13.93
N SER A 848 -18.92 23.25 -14.49
CA SER A 848 -19.44 22.15 -15.30
C SER A 848 -20.22 21.15 -14.43
N PRO A 849 -21.24 20.44 -14.97
CA PRO A 849 -21.98 19.42 -14.23
C PRO A 849 -21.08 18.34 -13.61
N ALA A 850 -20.05 17.90 -14.35
CA ALA A 850 -19.11 16.89 -13.86
C ALA A 850 -18.29 17.37 -12.64
N LEU A 851 -17.94 18.67 -12.60
CA LEU A 851 -17.26 19.27 -11.46
C LEU A 851 -18.20 19.46 -10.25
N LEU A 852 -19.47 19.83 -10.48
CA LEU A 852 -20.49 19.89 -9.43
C LEU A 852 -20.70 18.55 -8.72
N GLU A 853 -20.56 17.43 -9.44
CA GLU A 853 -20.68 16.10 -8.84
C GLU A 853 -19.43 15.67 -8.02
N ALA A 854 -18.27 16.29 -8.24
CA ALA A 854 -17.02 15.95 -7.54
C ALA A 854 -16.86 16.69 -6.20
N LEU A 855 -17.34 17.94 -6.13
CA LEU A 855 -17.20 18.82 -4.98
C LEU A 855 -17.76 18.26 -3.65
N PRO A 856 -18.92 17.55 -3.61
CA PRO A 856 -19.41 16.97 -2.35
C PRO A 856 -18.45 15.93 -1.77
N VAL A 857 -17.80 15.13 -2.62
CA VAL A 857 -16.86 14.09 -2.20
C VAL A 857 -15.53 14.70 -1.75
N GLU A 858 -15.07 15.75 -2.43
CA GLU A 858 -13.92 16.55 -1.98
C GLU A 858 -14.18 17.12 -0.58
N LEU A 859 -15.29 17.84 -0.40
CA LEU A 859 -15.63 18.48 0.86
C LEU A 859 -15.80 17.46 1.99
N GLU A 860 -16.53 16.36 1.77
CA GLU A 860 -16.68 15.30 2.75
C GLU A 860 -15.33 14.68 3.14
N GLY A 861 -14.48 14.37 2.16
CA GLY A 861 -13.16 13.76 2.39
C GLY A 861 -12.18 14.69 3.12
N LEU A 862 -12.33 16.00 2.95
CA LEU A 862 -11.53 17.03 3.61
C LEU A 862 -11.99 17.29 5.05
N LEU A 863 -13.31 17.40 5.26
CA LEU A 863 -13.87 17.60 6.60
C LEU A 863 -13.70 16.38 7.51
N LEU A 864 -13.54 15.18 6.95
CA LEU A 864 -13.17 13.98 7.70
C LEU A 864 -11.76 14.04 8.33
N ASP A 865 -10.85 14.82 7.75
CA ASP A 865 -9.49 14.97 8.28
C ASP A 865 -9.42 16.03 9.41
N ASP A 866 -10.54 16.69 9.72
CA ASP A 866 -10.60 17.83 10.64
C ASP A 866 -11.65 17.66 11.74
N ASP A 867 -11.29 17.85 13.01
CA ASP A 867 -12.19 17.64 14.15
C ASP A 867 -13.40 18.60 14.11
N GLU A 868 -13.19 19.89 13.81
CA GLU A 868 -14.28 20.88 13.68
C GLU A 868 -15.15 20.59 12.45
N GLY A 869 -14.54 20.11 11.36
CA GLY A 869 -15.23 19.66 10.16
C GLY A 869 -16.15 18.48 10.41
N GLN A 870 -15.70 17.49 11.18
CA GLN A 870 -16.54 16.36 11.60
C GLN A 870 -17.72 16.82 12.47
N GLU A 871 -17.49 17.73 13.42
CA GLU A 871 -18.55 18.31 14.25
C GLU A 871 -19.56 19.12 13.42
N LEU A 872 -19.10 19.85 12.41
CA LEU A 872 -19.96 20.60 11.50
C LEU A 872 -20.84 19.67 10.64
N LEU A 873 -20.25 18.63 10.05
CA LEU A 873 -21.00 17.61 9.30
C LEU A 873 -22.09 16.97 10.17
N GLU A 874 -21.78 16.74 11.46
CA GLU A 874 -22.74 16.23 12.45
C GLU A 874 -23.88 17.19 12.72
N ALA A 875 -23.56 18.45 13.04
CA ALA A 875 -24.56 19.46 13.37
C ALA A 875 -25.53 19.67 12.20
N LEU A 876 -25.01 19.71 10.97
CA LEU A 876 -25.80 19.85 9.77
C LEU A 876 -26.69 18.64 9.49
N ALA A 877 -26.14 17.43 9.60
CA ALA A 877 -26.92 16.22 9.41
C ALA A 877 -28.01 16.05 10.48
N ALA A 878 -27.81 16.60 11.68
CA ALA A 878 -28.79 16.63 12.75
C ALA A 878 -29.80 17.79 12.63
N GLY A 879 -29.64 18.71 11.68
CA GLY A 879 -30.44 19.93 11.56
C GLY A 879 -30.28 20.90 12.75
N ALA A 880 -29.13 20.82 13.45
CA ALA A 880 -28.86 21.54 14.69
C ALA A 880 -28.19 22.92 14.49
N THR A 881 -27.75 23.24 13.28
CA THR A 881 -27.11 24.52 12.93
C THR A 881 -27.90 25.29 11.88
N GLY A 882 -27.98 26.61 12.03
CA GLY A 882 -28.59 27.49 11.02
C GLY A 882 -27.75 27.56 9.75
N GLY A 883 -28.39 27.75 8.59
CA GLY A 883 -27.72 27.71 7.28
C GLY A 883 -26.57 28.72 7.14
N GLU A 884 -26.72 29.93 7.67
CA GLU A 884 -25.69 30.99 7.58
C GLU A 884 -24.47 30.70 8.49
N GLU A 885 -24.71 30.29 9.74
CA GLU A 885 -23.64 29.90 10.68
C GLU A 885 -22.85 28.68 10.17
N ALA A 886 -23.54 27.71 9.58
CA ALA A 886 -22.90 26.53 9.01
C ALA A 886 -22.04 26.88 7.79
N LEU A 887 -22.47 27.83 6.97
CA LEU A 887 -21.69 28.35 5.84
C LEU A 887 -20.43 29.08 6.31
N GLU A 888 -20.53 29.96 7.31
CA GLU A 888 -19.37 30.66 7.87
C GLU A 888 -18.34 29.69 8.46
N LYS A 889 -18.79 28.67 9.20
CA LYS A 889 -17.92 27.62 9.75
C LYS A 889 -17.29 26.77 8.65
N ALA A 890 -18.07 26.31 7.67
CA ALA A 890 -17.52 25.60 6.51
C ALA A 890 -16.48 26.45 5.79
N ALA A 891 -16.69 27.77 5.71
CA ALA A 891 -15.75 28.69 5.08
C ALA A 891 -14.47 28.91 5.83
N ALA A 892 -14.54 29.10 7.14
CA ALA A 892 -13.36 29.17 7.98
C ALA A 892 -12.52 27.89 7.87
N ILE A 893 -13.16 26.72 7.88
CA ILE A 893 -12.48 25.41 7.79
C ILE A 893 -11.86 25.23 6.40
N VAL A 894 -12.63 25.36 5.31
CA VAL A 894 -12.12 25.18 3.94
C VAL A 894 -10.99 26.16 3.62
N ALA A 895 -11.04 27.40 4.11
CA ALA A 895 -10.00 28.39 3.89
C ALA A 895 -8.64 27.98 4.49
N ARG A 896 -8.63 27.31 5.65
CA ARG A 896 -7.40 26.82 6.30
C ARG A 896 -6.94 25.45 5.80
N LEU A 897 -7.75 24.73 5.04
CA LEU A 897 -7.36 23.43 4.47
C LEU A 897 -6.48 23.62 3.24
N GLU A 898 -5.18 23.40 3.39
CA GLU A 898 -4.19 23.50 2.31
C GLU A 898 -4.56 22.65 1.10
N LYS A 899 -5.09 21.44 1.33
CA LYS A 899 -5.43 20.45 0.30
C LYS A 899 -6.73 20.76 -0.47
N ALA A 900 -7.52 21.75 -0.05
CA ALA A 900 -8.75 22.13 -0.73
C ALA A 900 -8.47 22.76 -2.10
N SER A 901 -9.20 22.31 -3.13
CA SER A 901 -9.03 22.77 -4.50
C SER A 901 -9.41 24.26 -4.64
N PRO A 902 -8.85 24.96 -5.62
CA PRO A 902 -9.25 26.35 -5.92
C PRO A 902 -10.74 26.48 -6.22
N ALA A 903 -11.37 25.45 -6.81
CA ALA A 903 -12.80 25.45 -7.11
C ALA A 903 -13.64 25.42 -5.81
N LEU A 904 -13.26 24.57 -4.86
CA LEU A 904 -13.92 24.51 -3.55
C LEU A 904 -13.69 25.79 -2.75
N LYS A 905 -12.44 26.30 -2.69
CA LYS A 905 -12.12 27.57 -2.02
C LYS A 905 -12.87 28.75 -2.62
N ALA A 906 -13.01 28.82 -3.95
CA ALA A 906 -13.77 29.89 -4.62
C ALA A 906 -15.27 29.84 -4.33
N LEU A 907 -15.85 28.64 -4.18
CA LEU A 907 -17.26 28.49 -3.80
C LEU A 907 -17.53 29.00 -2.40
N VAL A 908 -16.55 28.86 -1.51
CA VAL A 908 -16.73 29.09 -0.08
C VAL A 908 -16.23 30.48 0.35
N GLY A 909 -15.24 31.05 -0.34
CA GLY A 909 -14.69 32.39 -0.08
C GLY A 909 -15.34 33.54 -0.87
N GLY A 910 -16.38 33.26 -1.66
CA GLY A 910 -17.10 34.25 -2.49
C GLY A 910 -18.22 35.00 -1.77
N GLY A 911 -18.01 35.39 -0.50
CA GLY A 911 -18.91 36.23 0.30
C GLY A 911 -18.65 37.71 0.11
#